data_AF-A0A964ENX7-F1
#
_entry.id   AF-A0A964ENX7-F1
#
_cell.length_a   1.000
_cell.length_b   1.000
_cell.length_c   1.000
_cell.angle_alpha   90.00
_cell.angle_beta   90.00
_cell.angle_gamma   90.00
#
_symmetry.space_group_name_H-M   'P 1'
#
loop_
_entity.id
_entity.type
_entity.pdbx_description
1 polymer ?
#
loop_
_entity_poly.entity_id
_entity_poly.type
_entity_poly.pdbx_seq_one_letter_code
_entity_poly.pdbx_strand_id
1 'polypeptide(L)'
;MRLPTAAVPLALAALSAGILLACDGGSSSPPPDGSTATPDAADGSDATSGDAGPEVPPHLPAWCESSLHQVYDPAARTRFDAFPDDYFTTDAATPTGLRVTVDETTAPWTGDLDTAVAAIYRDLSALDGWGINAGIYLRFSAPPGAFPSGPATADGGPLALYDLGGETAIRVPFESELTDEGHTLILWPLVPLRPATRHAVVLTTDYVPDGADCVAPSPVMRSLLDGSATEPDLARLLPRYEELTRKAGLFPDQVSAATVFTTQAALDLPLAVAADIRTRSVEWKQQPACSSSQPIRICTGSFTGFDYRSDPRHNTTEPAATWTVPINIYLPAGVDGPLPVVLFGHGLGGDRNQGGYAAQALLSLGVAVVSIDAPYHGAHPTTPPGNDPLVIFQLLGVDISGPSFDGLLLHTNFRQAAFDKLQVLRLLQTHTDIDGDGTPDLDLGKVAYFGVSLGGIMGPQLLATDDGIGAAVLSVAGGRLVQMITDSQQFGIFLTIVESLVDSPDDVARLLPAVQTLMDPGDPATFAPHVLRERLLDASATPPELLFTMAVGDEIVPNSMNNALARALSLPVVGQVWLDPELIPHAASPLAGNVAGRTTAGLFQYDRVTLSAGQQPQPASHNTVPFCIEANFQAYTFMKGWLDGEIPSIIDPYVSFGTPPL
;
A
#
# COMPACT_ATOMS: atom_id res chain seq x y z
N MET A 1 -19.88 -23.32 -7.10
CA MET A 1 -21.32 -23.55 -7.38
C MET A 1 -21.85 -22.28 -8.05
N ARG A 2 -22.13 -22.29 -9.36
CA ARG A 2 -22.46 -21.07 -10.13
C ARG A 2 -23.70 -20.39 -9.55
N LEU A 3 -23.57 -19.15 -9.06
CA LEU A 3 -24.71 -18.33 -8.68
C LEU A 3 -25.48 -17.89 -9.94
N PRO A 4 -26.82 -17.90 -9.93
CA PRO A 4 -27.59 -17.31 -11.02
C PRO A 4 -27.36 -15.79 -11.05
N THR A 5 -27.22 -15.24 -12.26
CA THR A 5 -27.01 -13.81 -12.57
C THR A 5 -28.02 -12.83 -11.92
N ALA A 6 -29.12 -13.33 -11.37
CA ALA A 6 -30.13 -12.55 -10.64
C ALA A 6 -29.80 -12.29 -9.15
N ALA A 7 -28.75 -12.92 -8.59
CA ALA A 7 -28.39 -12.77 -7.16
C ALA A 7 -27.38 -11.63 -6.87
N VAL A 8 -26.65 -11.18 -7.89
CA VAL A 8 -25.62 -10.12 -7.80
C VAL A 8 -26.20 -8.76 -7.34
N PRO A 9 -27.38 -8.30 -7.83
CA PRO A 9 -27.96 -7.02 -7.39
C PRO A 9 -28.39 -6.99 -5.92
N LEU A 10 -28.82 -8.13 -5.34
CA LEU A 10 -29.23 -8.21 -3.94
C LEU A 10 -28.04 -8.21 -2.97
N ALA A 11 -26.91 -8.82 -3.35
CA ALA A 11 -25.67 -8.74 -2.58
C ALA A 11 -25.08 -7.31 -2.60
N LEU A 12 -25.15 -6.62 -3.75
CA LEU A 12 -24.72 -5.22 -3.91
C LEU A 12 -25.56 -4.22 -3.08
N ALA A 13 -26.87 -4.47 -2.93
CA ALA A 13 -27.73 -3.69 -2.04
C ALA A 13 -27.40 -3.92 -0.54
N ALA A 14 -26.82 -5.07 -0.20
CA ALA A 14 -26.36 -5.36 1.17
C ALA A 14 -25.03 -4.66 1.51
N LEU A 15 -24.11 -4.45 0.54
CA LEU A 15 -22.90 -3.63 0.75
C LEU A 15 -23.26 -2.17 1.11
N SER A 16 -24.26 -1.61 0.43
CA SER A 16 -24.75 -0.25 0.72
C SER A 16 -25.51 -0.17 2.05
N ALA A 17 -26.09 -1.27 2.54
CA ALA A 17 -26.79 -1.33 3.84
C ALA A 17 -25.86 -1.67 5.03
N GLY A 18 -24.81 -2.47 4.81
CA GLY A 18 -23.83 -2.87 5.84
C GLY A 18 -22.89 -1.75 6.28
N ILE A 19 -22.73 -0.73 5.42
CA ILE A 19 -22.07 0.53 5.76
C ILE A 19 -22.93 1.38 6.73
N LEU A 20 -24.21 1.02 6.98
CA LEU A 20 -25.17 1.90 7.65
C LEU A 20 -25.71 1.46 9.03
N LEU A 21 -25.66 0.21 9.50
CA LEU A 21 -26.35 -0.18 10.77
C LEU A 21 -25.76 -1.38 11.55
N ALA A 22 -25.23 -1.09 12.75
CA ALA A 22 -25.45 -1.67 14.10
C ALA A 22 -25.56 -3.22 14.40
N CYS A 23 -24.72 -3.63 15.38
CA CYS A 23 -25.02 -4.26 16.70
C CYS A 23 -25.57 -5.71 16.90
N ASP A 24 -25.17 -6.26 18.07
CA ASP A 24 -25.51 -7.51 18.80
C ASP A 24 -24.75 -8.80 18.39
N GLY A 25 -24.03 -9.59 19.22
CA GLY A 25 -23.81 -9.64 20.68
C GLY A 25 -23.94 -11.09 21.20
N GLY A 26 -22.86 -11.77 21.63
CA GLY A 26 -22.96 -13.12 22.26
C GLY A 26 -21.64 -13.81 22.66
N SER A 27 -21.46 -14.04 23.96
CA SER A 27 -20.28 -14.43 24.76
C SER A 27 -19.89 -15.93 24.83
N SER A 28 -18.62 -16.26 25.17
CA SER A 28 -18.17 -16.89 26.45
C SER A 28 -16.87 -17.75 26.40
N SER A 29 -15.78 -17.21 26.98
CA SER A 29 -14.91 -17.65 28.13
C SER A 29 -14.44 -19.13 28.35
N PRO A 30 -13.41 -19.39 29.23
CA PRO A 30 -12.15 -20.12 28.93
C PRO A 30 -11.91 -21.26 30.00
N PRO A 31 -10.73 -21.53 30.66
CA PRO A 31 -9.26 -21.42 30.44
C PRO A 31 -8.57 -22.81 30.79
N PRO A 32 -7.40 -23.00 31.49
CA PRO A 32 -6.17 -22.21 31.75
C PRO A 32 -4.81 -23.01 31.68
N ASP A 33 -3.71 -22.28 31.97
CA ASP A 33 -2.48 -22.60 32.74
C ASP A 33 -1.32 -23.46 32.19
N GLY A 34 -0.08 -22.93 32.33
CA GLY A 34 1.17 -23.69 32.22
C GLY A 34 2.47 -22.85 32.31
N SER A 35 3.05 -22.78 33.50
CA SER A 35 4.19 -21.99 33.98
C SER A 35 5.62 -22.28 33.40
N THR A 36 6.39 -21.20 33.23
CA THR A 36 7.81 -20.93 33.64
C THR A 36 8.92 -21.98 33.45
N ALA A 37 10.06 -21.58 32.84
CA ALA A 37 11.33 -21.28 33.53
C ALA A 37 12.51 -21.05 32.56
N THR A 38 13.25 -19.96 32.79
CA THR A 38 14.64 -19.65 32.39
C THR A 38 15.64 -20.54 33.18
N PRO A 39 16.98 -20.61 32.92
CA PRO A 39 17.83 -19.47 32.51
C PRO A 39 19.15 -19.74 31.74
N ASP A 40 19.82 -18.59 31.52
CA ASP A 40 21.27 -18.33 31.53
C ASP A 40 22.14 -18.46 30.28
N ALA A 41 22.85 -17.34 30.10
CA ALA A 41 23.77 -16.95 29.05
C ALA A 41 25.20 -17.42 29.33
N ALA A 42 26.00 -17.51 28.26
CA ALA A 42 27.45 -17.38 28.35
C ALA A 42 27.99 -16.75 27.06
N ASP A 43 28.73 -15.65 27.25
CA ASP A 43 29.54 -14.92 26.27
C ASP A 43 30.65 -15.79 25.63
N GLY A 44 31.02 -15.42 24.40
CA GLY A 44 32.22 -15.91 23.73
C GLY A 44 32.61 -15.03 22.54
N SER A 45 33.67 -14.24 22.74
CA SER A 45 34.21 -13.18 21.88
C SER A 45 34.97 -13.63 20.61
N ASP A 46 34.87 -12.79 19.58
CA ASP A 46 35.82 -12.39 18.52
C ASP A 46 37.09 -13.21 18.25
N ALA A 47 37.33 -13.50 16.97
CA ALA A 47 38.59 -13.17 16.29
C ALA A 47 38.46 -13.24 14.75
N THR A 48 38.86 -12.15 14.10
CA THR A 48 39.00 -11.95 12.67
C THR A 48 40.35 -12.46 12.16
N SER A 49 40.38 -13.08 10.99
CA SER A 49 41.57 -13.12 10.13
C SER A 49 41.14 -13.31 8.68
N GLY A 50 41.42 -12.30 7.85
CA GLY A 50 41.28 -12.38 6.41
C GLY A 50 42.42 -13.17 5.80
N ASP A 51 42.09 -13.95 4.78
CA ASP A 51 43.06 -14.54 3.85
C ASP A 51 42.49 -14.43 2.43
N ALA A 52 43.30 -13.89 1.51
CA ALA A 52 42.92 -13.72 0.12
C ALA A 52 42.98 -15.08 -0.59
N GLY A 53 41.82 -15.55 -1.05
CA GLY A 53 41.68 -16.86 -1.69
C GLY A 53 42.35 -16.96 -3.07
N PRO A 54 42.76 -18.17 -3.48
CA PRO A 54 43.34 -18.44 -4.79
C PRO A 54 42.29 -18.35 -5.91
N GLU A 55 42.70 -17.95 -7.12
CA GLU A 55 41.87 -17.99 -8.33
C GLU A 55 41.23 -19.38 -8.51
N VAL A 56 39.89 -19.40 -8.48
CA VAL A 56 39.06 -20.60 -8.62
C VAL A 56 39.06 -21.03 -10.10
N PRO A 57 39.35 -22.30 -10.43
CA PRO A 57 39.26 -22.81 -11.81
C PRO A 57 37.82 -22.71 -12.34
N PRO A 58 37.63 -22.66 -13.67
CA PRO A 58 36.29 -22.52 -14.26
C PRO A 58 35.37 -23.67 -13.79
N HIS A 59 34.29 -23.31 -13.11
CA HIS A 59 33.24 -24.22 -12.66
C HIS A 59 32.50 -24.76 -13.90
N LEU A 60 32.61 -26.05 -14.17
CA LEU A 60 31.74 -26.70 -15.17
C LEU A 60 30.41 -27.02 -14.48
N PRO A 61 29.26 -26.48 -14.95
CA PRO A 61 27.97 -26.71 -14.29
C PRO A 61 27.63 -28.20 -14.22
N ALA A 62 27.39 -28.71 -13.01
CA ALA A 62 26.89 -30.05 -12.74
C ALA A 62 25.42 -29.97 -12.33
N TRP A 63 24.53 -29.89 -13.33
CA TRP A 63 23.10 -29.79 -13.10
C TRP A 63 22.53 -30.99 -12.35
N CYS A 64 21.68 -30.74 -11.37
CA CYS A 64 20.89 -31.80 -10.76
C CYS A 64 19.77 -32.25 -11.71
N GLU A 65 19.50 -33.55 -11.74
CA GLU A 65 18.46 -34.15 -12.58
C GLU A 65 17.36 -34.74 -11.70
N SER A 66 16.11 -34.41 -11.99
CA SER A 66 14.95 -34.80 -11.19
C SER A 66 13.67 -34.73 -12.01
N SER A 67 12.67 -35.54 -11.66
CA SER A 67 11.32 -35.39 -12.20
C SER A 67 10.63 -34.14 -11.65
N LEU A 68 11.01 -33.70 -10.45
CA LEU A 68 10.61 -32.42 -9.89
C LEU A 68 11.50 -31.31 -10.46
N HIS A 69 10.91 -30.37 -11.18
CA HIS A 69 11.61 -29.27 -11.81
C HIS A 69 10.77 -27.99 -11.83
N GLN A 70 11.43 -26.84 -11.96
CA GLN A 70 10.75 -25.60 -12.28
C GLN A 70 10.11 -25.72 -13.66
N VAL A 71 8.81 -25.40 -13.75
CA VAL A 71 8.14 -25.20 -15.03
C VAL A 71 8.49 -23.79 -15.49
N TYR A 72 9.40 -23.69 -16.47
CA TYR A 72 9.84 -22.41 -17.03
C TYR A 72 10.22 -22.59 -18.50
N ASP A 73 9.33 -22.17 -19.39
CA ASP A 73 9.53 -22.04 -20.84
C ASP A 73 8.62 -20.92 -21.38
N PRO A 74 8.95 -19.65 -21.12
CA PRO A 74 8.12 -18.53 -21.56
C PRO A 74 8.03 -18.42 -23.09
N ALA A 75 8.97 -19.02 -23.84
CA ALA A 75 8.95 -19.10 -25.29
C ALA A 75 7.86 -20.03 -25.84
N ALA A 76 7.33 -20.94 -25.01
CA ALA A 76 6.15 -21.73 -25.35
C ALA A 76 4.87 -20.88 -25.47
N ARG A 77 4.83 -19.69 -24.85
CA ARG A 77 3.74 -18.70 -24.95
C ARG A 77 2.36 -19.29 -24.63
N THR A 78 2.29 -20.17 -23.62
CA THR A 78 1.04 -20.82 -23.19
C THR A 78 0.41 -20.18 -21.96
N ARG A 79 1.21 -19.49 -21.15
CA ARG A 79 0.85 -18.75 -19.93
C ARG A 79 2.10 -18.09 -19.35
N PHE A 80 1.94 -17.37 -18.24
CA PHE A 80 3.06 -17.06 -17.35
C PHE A 80 3.48 -18.31 -16.56
N ASP A 81 4.74 -18.71 -16.71
CA ASP A 81 5.36 -19.78 -15.92
C ASP A 81 5.95 -19.27 -14.60
N ALA A 82 6.40 -18.01 -14.62
CA ALA A 82 6.73 -17.20 -13.47
C ALA A 82 6.12 -15.81 -13.68
N PHE A 83 5.85 -15.11 -12.58
CA PHE A 83 5.40 -13.72 -12.61
C PHE A 83 5.99 -12.97 -11.42
N PRO A 84 6.44 -11.73 -11.60
CA PRO A 84 6.80 -11.09 -12.87
C PRO A 84 8.00 -11.77 -13.55
N ASP A 85 8.25 -11.44 -14.83
CA ASP A 85 9.38 -11.93 -15.62
C ASP A 85 9.76 -10.95 -16.74
N ASP A 86 11.01 -10.48 -16.76
CA ASP A 86 11.53 -9.58 -17.80
C ASP A 86 11.60 -10.19 -19.21
N TYR A 87 11.33 -11.50 -19.39
CA TYR A 87 10.99 -12.06 -20.69
C TYR A 87 9.88 -11.24 -21.38
N PHE A 88 8.86 -10.83 -20.63
CA PHE A 88 7.73 -10.02 -21.11
C PHE A 88 8.01 -8.51 -21.00
N THR A 89 9.26 -8.09 -21.23
CA THR A 89 9.64 -6.68 -21.34
C THR A 89 10.44 -6.42 -22.60
N THR A 90 10.36 -5.19 -23.10
CA THR A 90 11.17 -4.70 -24.23
C THR A 90 11.81 -3.37 -23.88
N ASP A 91 12.88 -3.02 -24.58
CA ASP A 91 13.54 -1.73 -24.43
C ASP A 91 12.60 -0.62 -24.92
N ALA A 92 12.44 0.43 -24.12
CA ALA A 92 11.57 1.55 -24.43
C ALA A 92 12.09 2.87 -23.85
N ALA A 93 11.63 3.99 -24.40
CA ALA A 93 11.93 5.32 -23.89
C ALA A 93 11.05 5.67 -22.67
N THR A 94 11.25 4.94 -21.58
CA THR A 94 10.57 5.09 -20.28
C THR A 94 11.60 5.35 -19.17
N PRO A 95 11.20 5.80 -17.98
CA PRO A 95 12.11 5.99 -16.85
C PRO A 95 12.97 4.77 -16.49
N THR A 96 12.40 3.56 -16.55
CA THR A 96 13.14 2.30 -16.32
C THR A 96 13.96 1.83 -17.53
N GLY A 97 13.75 2.44 -18.70
CA GLY A 97 14.26 1.94 -19.99
C GLY A 97 13.51 0.73 -20.53
N LEU A 98 12.43 0.30 -19.87
CA LEU A 98 11.66 -0.91 -20.20
C LEU A 98 10.16 -0.62 -20.39
N ARG A 99 9.51 -1.49 -21.14
CA ARG A 99 8.06 -1.55 -21.30
C ARG A 99 7.62 -2.99 -21.17
N VAL A 100 6.64 -3.25 -20.33
CA VAL A 100 6.01 -4.58 -20.26
C VAL A 100 5.27 -4.86 -21.56
N THR A 101 5.33 -6.09 -22.06
CA THR A 101 4.74 -6.51 -23.34
C THR A 101 3.93 -7.78 -23.17
N VAL A 102 2.63 -7.61 -22.97
CA VAL A 102 1.62 -8.68 -22.89
C VAL A 102 0.59 -8.43 -23.98
N ASP A 103 0.89 -8.90 -25.19
CA ASP A 103 0.06 -8.72 -26.38
C ASP A 103 -0.23 -10.06 -27.09
N GLU A 104 -0.93 -10.02 -28.22
CA GLU A 104 -1.27 -11.24 -28.98
C GLU A 104 -0.04 -11.99 -29.52
N THR A 105 1.12 -11.33 -29.61
CA THR A 105 2.37 -11.94 -30.06
C THR A 105 3.11 -12.61 -28.92
N THR A 106 3.27 -11.93 -27.79
CA THR A 106 4.02 -12.43 -26.63
C THR A 106 3.18 -13.32 -25.70
N ALA A 107 1.88 -13.05 -25.62
CA ALA A 107 0.92 -13.71 -24.75
C ALA A 107 -0.40 -14.05 -25.48
N PRO A 108 -0.36 -14.85 -26.57
CA PRO A 108 -1.55 -15.24 -27.33
C PRO A 108 -2.62 -15.96 -26.48
N TRP A 109 -2.20 -16.68 -25.44
CA TRP A 109 -3.06 -17.35 -24.47
C TRP A 109 -4.05 -16.41 -23.77
N THR A 110 -3.78 -15.11 -23.71
CA THR A 110 -4.75 -14.14 -23.19
C THR A 110 -6.03 -14.06 -24.03
N GLY A 111 -5.99 -14.49 -25.29
CA GLY A 111 -7.16 -14.57 -26.17
C GLY A 111 -8.14 -15.69 -25.81
N ASP A 112 -7.70 -16.68 -25.03
CA ASP A 112 -8.54 -17.80 -24.57
C ASP A 112 -9.25 -17.51 -23.24
N LEU A 113 -8.90 -16.40 -22.58
CA LEU A 113 -9.46 -15.99 -21.29
C LEU A 113 -10.78 -15.21 -21.45
N ASP A 114 -11.54 -15.11 -20.35
CA ASP A 114 -12.62 -14.13 -20.26
C ASP A 114 -12.10 -12.71 -20.56
N THR A 115 -12.92 -11.91 -21.24
CA THR A 115 -12.54 -10.57 -21.69
C THR A 115 -12.06 -9.63 -20.57
N ALA A 116 -12.64 -9.74 -19.37
CA ALA A 116 -12.23 -8.92 -18.23
C ALA A 116 -10.87 -9.37 -17.68
N VAL A 117 -10.62 -10.68 -17.64
CA VAL A 117 -9.34 -11.25 -17.18
C VAL A 117 -8.24 -10.97 -18.20
N ALA A 118 -8.54 -11.11 -19.50
CA ALA A 118 -7.62 -10.76 -20.58
C ALA A 118 -7.23 -9.28 -20.53
N ALA A 119 -8.16 -8.39 -20.18
CA ALA A 119 -7.89 -6.96 -20.04
C ALA A 119 -6.85 -6.68 -18.95
N ILE A 120 -6.98 -7.31 -17.77
CA ILE A 120 -6.00 -7.16 -16.67
C ILE A 120 -4.59 -7.48 -17.14
N TYR A 121 -4.39 -8.62 -17.81
CA TYR A 121 -3.07 -8.99 -18.31
C TYR A 121 -2.56 -8.05 -19.40
N ARG A 122 -3.42 -7.65 -20.34
CA ARG A 122 -3.02 -6.74 -21.43
C ARG A 122 -2.67 -5.35 -20.93
N ASP A 123 -3.38 -4.87 -19.91
CA ASP A 123 -3.14 -3.56 -19.28
C ASP A 123 -1.79 -3.48 -18.59
N LEU A 124 -1.15 -4.61 -18.25
CA LEU A 124 0.24 -4.61 -17.78
C LEU A 124 1.17 -3.93 -18.80
N SER A 125 0.85 -3.99 -20.09
CA SER A 125 1.61 -3.33 -21.16
C SER A 125 1.59 -1.80 -21.06
N ALA A 126 0.76 -1.21 -20.20
CA ALA A 126 0.77 0.22 -19.87
C ALA A 126 1.94 0.61 -18.94
N LEU A 127 2.61 -0.35 -18.31
CA LEU A 127 3.60 -0.13 -17.28
C LEU A 127 5.03 -0.19 -17.83
N ASP A 128 5.94 0.54 -17.20
CA ASP A 128 7.37 0.53 -17.51
C ASP A 128 8.16 -0.48 -16.67
N GLY A 129 7.48 -1.29 -15.87
CA GLY A 129 8.06 -2.36 -15.07
C GLY A 129 6.97 -3.09 -14.31
N TRP A 130 7.40 -3.95 -13.40
CA TRP A 130 6.54 -4.84 -12.62
C TRP A 130 6.20 -4.27 -11.24
N GLY A 131 5.35 -5.01 -10.51
CA GLY A 131 4.85 -4.59 -9.20
C GLY A 131 5.95 -4.37 -8.15
N ILE A 132 5.68 -3.42 -7.27
CA ILE A 132 6.45 -3.03 -6.09
C ILE A 132 5.94 -3.76 -4.84
N ASN A 133 4.61 -3.95 -4.71
CA ASN A 133 3.98 -4.66 -3.59
C ASN A 133 3.33 -5.98 -4.02
N ALA A 134 3.38 -6.28 -5.32
CA ALA A 134 2.78 -7.47 -5.90
C ALA A 134 3.46 -8.77 -5.46
N GLY A 135 2.67 -9.85 -5.42
CA GLY A 135 3.18 -11.20 -5.26
C GLY A 135 4.07 -11.62 -6.43
N ILE A 136 4.96 -12.56 -6.18
CA ILE A 136 5.88 -13.14 -7.17
C ILE A 136 5.68 -14.63 -7.14
N TYR A 137 5.45 -15.29 -8.28
CA TYR A 137 5.27 -16.74 -8.29
C TYR A 137 6.23 -17.51 -9.19
N LEU A 138 6.52 -18.73 -8.75
CA LEU A 138 7.23 -19.77 -9.48
C LEU A 138 6.37 -21.03 -9.54
N ARG A 139 6.45 -21.77 -10.64
CA ARG A 139 5.67 -22.99 -10.86
C ARG A 139 6.56 -24.23 -10.96
N PHE A 140 6.04 -25.36 -10.49
CA PHE A 140 6.78 -26.62 -10.39
C PHE A 140 5.99 -27.79 -10.98
N SER A 141 6.71 -28.80 -11.48
CA SER A 141 6.12 -29.99 -12.12
C SER A 141 5.37 -30.90 -11.14
N ALA A 142 5.71 -30.82 -9.86
CA ALA A 142 5.07 -31.48 -8.73
C ALA A 142 5.23 -30.60 -7.47
N PRO A 143 4.46 -30.82 -6.40
CA PRO A 143 4.60 -30.05 -5.17
C PRO A 143 6.01 -30.22 -4.58
N PRO A 144 6.78 -29.13 -4.37
CA PRO A 144 8.18 -29.21 -3.94
C PRO A 144 8.34 -29.35 -2.42
N GLY A 145 7.26 -29.28 -1.63
CA GLY A 145 7.30 -29.22 -0.16
C GLY A 145 7.26 -27.78 0.36
N ALA A 146 7.37 -27.61 1.68
CA ALA A 146 7.18 -26.32 2.34
C ALA A 146 8.37 -25.36 2.15
N PHE A 147 8.07 -24.06 2.03
CA PHE A 147 9.06 -22.99 1.92
C PHE A 147 9.13 -22.12 3.19
N PRO A 148 10.28 -21.47 3.47
CA PRO A 148 10.38 -20.50 4.57
C PRO A 148 9.50 -19.28 4.28
N SER A 149 8.86 -18.76 5.31
CA SER A 149 7.98 -17.59 5.27
C SER A 149 8.29 -16.67 6.45
N GLY A 150 8.06 -15.37 6.28
CA GLY A 150 8.18 -14.38 7.35
C GLY A 150 9.55 -13.67 7.40
N PRO A 151 9.80 -12.87 8.46
CA PRO A 151 11.00 -12.04 8.64
C PRO A 151 12.33 -12.73 8.34
N ALA A 152 12.50 -13.97 8.84
CA ALA A 152 13.76 -14.70 8.82
C ALA A 152 14.25 -15.04 7.40
N THR A 153 13.38 -14.90 6.39
CA THR A 153 13.75 -15.08 4.97
C THR A 153 14.80 -14.06 4.50
N ALA A 154 14.95 -12.92 5.19
CA ALA A 154 16.01 -11.95 4.94
C ALA A 154 17.40 -12.40 5.41
N ASP A 155 17.49 -13.33 6.36
CA ASP A 155 18.74 -13.70 7.03
C ASP A 155 19.54 -14.78 6.28
N GLY A 156 18.87 -15.57 5.44
CA GLY A 156 19.51 -16.65 4.69
C GLY A 156 18.53 -17.72 4.21
N GLY A 157 19.06 -18.86 3.78
CA GLY A 157 18.28 -20.01 3.32
C GLY A 157 18.21 -20.15 1.80
N PRO A 158 17.68 -21.30 1.32
CA PRO A 158 17.81 -21.69 -0.07
C PRO A 158 16.82 -21.00 -1.01
N LEU A 159 15.81 -20.33 -0.47
CA LEU A 159 14.90 -19.46 -1.23
C LEU A 159 15.18 -18.00 -0.86
N ALA A 160 15.29 -17.15 -1.86
CA ALA A 160 15.59 -15.73 -1.68
C ALA A 160 14.81 -14.86 -2.66
N LEU A 161 14.34 -13.71 -2.17
CA LEU A 161 13.96 -12.57 -2.98
C LEU A 161 15.06 -11.52 -2.85
N TYR A 162 15.63 -11.09 -3.97
CA TYR A 162 16.77 -10.20 -4.01
C TYR A 162 16.43 -8.85 -4.63
N ASP A 163 16.88 -7.77 -4.00
CA ASP A 163 17.14 -6.47 -4.61
C ASP A 163 18.55 -6.49 -5.23
N LEU A 164 18.63 -6.25 -6.54
CA LEU A 164 19.87 -6.24 -7.31
C LEU A 164 20.33 -4.82 -7.67
N GLY A 165 19.81 -3.77 -7.04
CA GLY A 165 20.18 -2.37 -7.34
C GLY A 165 21.60 -2.00 -6.90
N GLY A 166 22.14 -2.67 -5.89
CA GLY A 166 23.49 -2.42 -5.35
C GLY A 166 24.63 -3.17 -6.05
N GLU A 167 25.84 -3.11 -5.48
CA GLU A 167 26.99 -3.90 -5.96
C GLU A 167 26.80 -5.40 -5.71
N THR A 168 26.18 -5.74 -4.58
CA THR A 168 25.80 -7.09 -4.15
C THR A 168 24.28 -7.19 -4.01
N ALA A 169 23.74 -8.40 -4.11
CA ALA A 169 22.32 -8.64 -3.88
C ALA A 169 21.96 -8.45 -2.40
N ILE A 170 20.81 -7.83 -2.13
CA ILE A 170 20.25 -7.67 -0.77
C ILE A 170 19.00 -8.52 -0.68
N ARG A 171 18.88 -9.35 0.37
CA ARG A 171 17.67 -10.15 0.59
C ARG A 171 16.53 -9.26 1.07
N VAL A 172 15.35 -9.44 0.48
CA VAL A 172 14.10 -8.82 0.88
C VAL A 172 13.24 -9.89 1.56
N PRO A 173 12.70 -9.62 2.76
CA PRO A 173 11.86 -10.60 3.43
C PRO A 173 10.49 -10.76 2.75
N PHE A 174 9.94 -11.96 2.78
CA PHE A 174 8.67 -12.30 2.12
C PHE A 174 7.81 -13.29 2.94
N GLU A 175 6.51 -13.27 2.66
CA GLU A 175 5.50 -14.25 3.08
C GLU A 175 5.40 -15.25 1.93
N SER A 176 5.49 -16.56 2.19
CA SER A 176 5.37 -17.59 1.15
C SER A 176 4.10 -18.42 1.31
N GLU A 177 3.42 -18.69 0.22
CA GLU A 177 2.25 -19.57 0.16
C GLU A 177 2.37 -20.54 -1.02
N LEU A 178 1.87 -21.77 -0.83
CA LEU A 178 1.68 -22.73 -1.89
C LEU A 178 0.20 -22.79 -2.31
N THR A 179 -0.05 -22.61 -3.60
CA THR A 179 -1.37 -22.72 -4.24
C THR A 179 -1.31 -23.77 -5.36
N ASP A 180 -2.39 -23.98 -6.13
CA ASP A 180 -2.39 -24.92 -7.26
C ASP A 180 -2.06 -26.35 -6.83
N GLU A 181 -2.73 -26.83 -5.78
CA GLU A 181 -2.45 -28.12 -5.12
C GLU A 181 -0.96 -28.30 -4.71
N GLY A 182 -0.25 -27.18 -4.50
CA GLY A 182 1.17 -27.15 -4.16
C GLY A 182 2.12 -26.93 -5.35
N HIS A 183 1.61 -26.78 -6.57
CA HIS A 183 2.42 -26.58 -7.77
C HIS A 183 2.89 -25.14 -7.97
N THR A 184 2.26 -24.16 -7.34
CA THR A 184 2.61 -22.74 -7.49
C THR A 184 3.04 -22.18 -6.13
N LEU A 185 4.27 -21.66 -6.06
CA LEU A 185 4.77 -20.90 -4.92
C LEU A 185 4.52 -19.41 -5.19
N ILE A 186 3.86 -18.71 -4.28
CA ILE A 186 3.71 -17.25 -4.31
C ILE A 186 4.48 -16.65 -3.13
N LEU A 187 5.30 -15.64 -3.41
CA LEU A 187 6.03 -14.83 -2.45
C LEU A 187 5.46 -13.42 -2.43
N TRP A 188 4.99 -12.97 -1.28
CA TRP A 188 4.53 -11.60 -1.06
C TRP A 188 5.62 -10.83 -0.31
N PRO A 189 6.19 -9.76 -0.88
CA PRO A 189 7.22 -9.00 -0.19
C PRO A 189 6.64 -8.36 1.09
N LEU A 190 7.36 -8.48 2.21
CA LEU A 190 6.91 -7.91 3.50
C LEU A 190 7.16 -6.39 3.61
N VAL A 191 8.02 -5.88 2.74
CA VAL A 191 8.29 -4.45 2.55
C VAL A 191 8.26 -4.13 1.05
N PRO A 192 7.85 -2.93 0.65
CA PRO A 192 7.82 -2.54 -0.76
C PRO A 192 9.19 -2.75 -1.44
N LEU A 193 9.20 -3.32 -2.63
CA LEU A 193 10.41 -3.45 -3.43
C LEU A 193 10.91 -2.08 -3.88
N ARG A 194 12.23 -1.92 -4.06
CA ARG A 194 12.77 -0.63 -4.52
C ARG A 194 12.21 -0.31 -5.92
N PRO A 195 11.66 0.89 -6.18
CA PRO A 195 11.19 1.26 -7.52
C PRO A 195 12.32 1.29 -8.56
N ALA A 196 11.98 1.14 -9.84
CA ALA A 196 12.91 1.20 -10.98
C ALA A 196 14.18 0.33 -10.80
N THR A 197 14.06 -0.79 -10.09
CA THR A 197 15.19 -1.61 -9.67
C THR A 197 15.00 -3.06 -10.09
N ARG A 198 16.08 -3.69 -10.55
CA ARG A 198 16.07 -5.11 -10.88
C ARG A 198 16.04 -5.94 -9.60
N HIS A 199 15.16 -6.93 -9.59
CA HIS A 199 14.98 -7.89 -8.52
C HIS A 199 14.99 -9.30 -9.09
N ALA A 200 15.15 -10.30 -8.23
CA ALA A 200 15.06 -11.69 -8.61
C ALA A 200 14.53 -12.56 -7.47
N VAL A 201 13.78 -13.60 -7.81
CA VAL A 201 13.56 -14.73 -6.90
C VAL A 201 14.48 -15.86 -7.32
N VAL A 202 15.13 -16.50 -6.36
CA VAL A 202 16.01 -17.64 -6.57
C VAL A 202 15.70 -18.73 -5.57
N LEU A 203 15.52 -19.94 -6.09
CA LEU A 203 15.62 -21.19 -5.34
C LEU A 203 16.96 -21.84 -5.68
N THR A 204 17.76 -22.14 -4.66
CA THR A 204 19.06 -22.80 -4.81
C THR A 204 18.97 -24.31 -4.64
N THR A 205 20.01 -25.03 -5.08
CA THR A 205 20.14 -26.47 -4.90
C THR A 205 20.30 -26.92 -3.44
N ASP A 206 20.54 -25.99 -2.50
CA ASP A 206 20.52 -26.27 -1.06
C ASP A 206 19.09 -26.56 -0.54
N TYR A 207 18.05 -26.29 -1.33
CA TYR A 207 16.69 -26.69 -1.00
C TYR A 207 16.52 -28.20 -1.18
N VAL A 208 16.03 -28.87 -0.14
CA VAL A 208 15.74 -30.30 -0.15
C VAL A 208 14.22 -30.49 -0.30
N PRO A 209 13.72 -30.90 -1.48
CA PRO A 209 12.29 -31.08 -1.69
C PRO A 209 11.74 -32.37 -1.07
N ASP A 210 10.44 -32.41 -0.86
CA ASP A 210 9.75 -33.62 -0.42
C ASP A 210 9.74 -34.68 -1.54
N GLY A 211 10.33 -35.85 -1.28
CA GLY A 211 10.23 -37.00 -2.19
C GLY A 211 11.08 -36.92 -3.46
N ALA A 212 12.01 -35.96 -3.56
CA ALA A 212 12.99 -35.86 -4.65
C ALA A 212 14.36 -35.45 -4.11
N ASP A 213 15.43 -35.71 -4.87
CA ASP A 213 16.80 -35.36 -4.47
C ASP A 213 17.11 -33.87 -4.68
N CYS A 214 16.42 -33.23 -5.63
CA CYS A 214 16.52 -31.80 -5.90
C CYS A 214 15.31 -31.30 -6.70
N VAL A 215 15.17 -29.97 -6.78
CA VAL A 215 14.38 -29.31 -7.82
C VAL A 215 15.30 -29.01 -9.00
N ALA A 216 15.11 -29.69 -10.13
CA ALA A 216 15.93 -29.48 -11.31
C ALA A 216 15.55 -28.17 -12.03
N PRO A 217 16.53 -27.39 -12.53
CA PRO A 217 16.23 -26.26 -13.41
C PRO A 217 15.72 -26.76 -14.76
N SER A 218 14.76 -26.03 -15.34
CA SER A 218 14.24 -26.33 -16.68
C SER A 218 15.35 -26.22 -17.75
N PRO A 219 15.20 -26.84 -18.93
CA PRO A 219 16.18 -26.69 -20.02
C PRO A 219 16.43 -25.22 -20.40
N VAL A 220 15.36 -24.40 -20.41
CA VAL A 220 15.47 -22.96 -20.67
C VAL A 220 16.24 -22.26 -19.55
N MET A 221 15.92 -22.55 -18.28
CA MET A 221 16.61 -21.96 -17.13
C MET A 221 18.11 -22.28 -17.15
N ARG A 222 18.48 -23.54 -17.44
CA ARG A 222 19.88 -23.94 -17.63
C ARG A 222 20.57 -23.11 -18.71
N SER A 223 19.91 -22.93 -19.86
CA SER A 223 20.46 -22.14 -20.97
C SER A 223 20.65 -20.65 -20.65
N LEU A 224 19.83 -20.09 -19.75
CA LEU A 224 19.95 -18.71 -19.29
C LEU A 224 21.11 -18.55 -18.31
N LEU A 225 21.29 -19.54 -17.42
CA LEU A 225 22.33 -19.55 -16.39
C LEU A 225 23.73 -19.87 -16.95
N ASP A 226 23.85 -20.72 -17.97
CA ASP A 226 25.13 -21.07 -18.60
C ASP A 226 25.49 -20.23 -19.85
N GLY A 227 24.60 -19.31 -20.25
CA GLY A 227 24.82 -18.42 -21.39
C GLY A 227 24.63 -19.08 -22.77
N SER A 228 24.08 -20.29 -22.84
CA SER A 228 23.89 -21.03 -24.09
C SER A 228 22.57 -20.73 -24.82
N ALA A 229 21.67 -19.92 -24.26
CA ALA A 229 20.43 -19.53 -24.92
C ALA A 229 20.70 -18.81 -26.26
N THR A 230 20.09 -19.28 -27.34
CA THR A 230 20.30 -18.76 -28.71
C THR A 230 19.05 -18.19 -29.37
N GLU A 231 17.87 -18.51 -28.84
CA GLU A 231 16.61 -17.90 -29.28
C GLU A 231 16.64 -16.40 -28.90
N PRO A 232 16.33 -15.46 -29.82
CA PRO A 232 16.53 -14.02 -29.59
C PRO A 232 15.87 -13.44 -28.34
N ASP A 233 14.63 -13.83 -28.02
CA ASP A 233 13.89 -13.30 -26.87
C ASP A 233 14.53 -13.79 -25.55
N LEU A 234 15.00 -15.05 -25.50
CA LEU A 234 15.75 -15.62 -24.39
C LEU A 234 17.18 -15.07 -24.27
N ALA A 235 17.90 -14.93 -25.39
CA ALA A 235 19.28 -14.45 -25.42
C ALA A 235 19.41 -13.03 -24.85
N ARG A 236 18.37 -12.20 -25.01
CA ARG A 236 18.27 -10.86 -24.41
C ARG A 236 18.32 -10.88 -22.88
N LEU A 237 17.93 -11.98 -22.24
CA LEU A 237 17.90 -12.11 -20.78
C LEU A 237 19.26 -12.53 -20.19
N LEU A 238 20.20 -13.03 -20.99
CA LEU A 238 21.49 -13.53 -20.50
C LEU A 238 22.22 -12.55 -19.57
N PRO A 239 22.34 -11.23 -19.90
CA PRO A 239 23.01 -10.28 -19.00
C PRO A 239 22.31 -10.13 -17.64
N ARG A 240 21.00 -10.37 -17.57
CA ARG A 240 20.22 -10.27 -16.33
C ARG A 240 20.49 -11.45 -15.39
N TYR A 241 20.59 -12.67 -15.95
CA TYR A 241 20.91 -13.87 -15.18
C TYR A 241 22.40 -13.95 -14.80
N GLU A 242 23.30 -13.42 -15.64
CA GLU A 242 24.71 -13.21 -15.28
C GLU A 242 24.83 -12.20 -14.11
N GLU A 243 24.09 -11.10 -14.14
CA GLU A 243 24.06 -10.16 -13.03
C GLU A 243 23.53 -10.79 -11.75
N LEU A 244 22.42 -11.54 -11.84
CA LEU A 244 21.84 -12.26 -10.70
C LEU A 244 22.88 -13.15 -10.02
N THR A 245 23.47 -14.09 -10.75
CA THR A 245 24.44 -15.05 -10.21
C THR A 245 25.66 -14.35 -9.62
N ARG A 246 26.21 -13.35 -10.33
CA ARG A 246 27.33 -12.55 -9.85
C ARG A 246 27.02 -11.78 -8.57
N LYS A 247 25.87 -11.07 -8.50
CA LYS A 247 25.50 -10.25 -7.33
C LYS A 247 25.08 -11.08 -6.14
N ALA A 248 24.45 -12.23 -6.38
CA ALA A 248 24.06 -13.18 -5.33
C ALA A 248 25.22 -14.07 -4.85
N GLY A 249 26.36 -14.08 -5.57
CA GLY A 249 27.51 -14.93 -5.26
C GLY A 249 27.24 -16.42 -5.49
N LEU A 250 26.44 -16.73 -6.52
CA LEU A 250 26.03 -18.10 -6.87
C LEU A 250 26.72 -18.55 -8.16
N PHE A 251 27.12 -19.83 -8.20
CA PHE A 251 27.45 -20.48 -9.47
C PHE A 251 26.18 -20.88 -10.23
N PRO A 252 26.22 -20.95 -11.58
CA PRO A 252 25.05 -21.31 -12.40
C PRO A 252 24.31 -22.57 -11.94
N ASP A 253 25.02 -23.64 -11.59
CA ASP A 253 24.46 -24.91 -11.16
C ASP A 253 24.04 -24.97 -9.69
N GLN A 254 24.21 -23.88 -8.95
CA GLN A 254 23.59 -23.71 -7.63
C GLN A 254 22.17 -23.16 -7.74
N VAL A 255 21.69 -22.78 -8.92
CA VAL A 255 20.34 -22.26 -9.13
C VAL A 255 19.41 -23.37 -9.62
N SER A 256 18.40 -23.69 -8.81
CA SER A 256 17.34 -24.65 -9.12
C SER A 256 16.15 -24.01 -9.84
N ALA A 257 15.76 -22.81 -9.43
CA ALA A 257 14.69 -22.04 -10.07
C ALA A 257 14.95 -20.54 -9.93
N ALA A 258 14.54 -19.75 -10.91
CA ALA A 258 14.61 -18.30 -10.79
C ALA A 258 13.57 -17.57 -11.66
N THR A 259 13.34 -16.30 -11.32
CA THR A 259 12.82 -15.28 -12.23
C THR A 259 13.54 -13.97 -11.94
N VAL A 260 13.79 -13.17 -12.98
CA VAL A 260 14.42 -11.84 -12.87
C VAL A 260 13.48 -10.82 -13.49
N PHE A 261 13.24 -9.73 -12.76
CA PHE A 261 12.27 -8.72 -13.13
C PHE A 261 12.72 -7.33 -12.71
N THR A 262 12.23 -6.29 -13.39
CA THR A 262 12.51 -4.89 -13.03
C THR A 262 11.22 -4.20 -12.58
N THR A 263 11.22 -3.63 -11.37
CA THR A 263 10.06 -2.91 -10.83
C THR A 263 9.82 -1.60 -11.57
N GLN A 264 8.58 -1.15 -11.62
CA GLN A 264 8.17 0.09 -12.28
C GLN A 264 8.72 1.36 -11.60
N ALA A 265 8.78 2.45 -12.36
CA ALA A 265 9.16 3.77 -11.86
C ALA A 265 7.93 4.53 -11.32
N ALA A 266 7.29 3.96 -10.28
CA ALA A 266 5.98 4.42 -9.78
C ALA A 266 5.97 5.85 -9.22
N LEU A 267 7.14 6.40 -8.86
CA LEU A 267 7.27 7.66 -8.13
C LEU A 267 7.50 8.89 -9.04
N ASP A 268 8.06 8.69 -10.23
CA ASP A 268 8.50 9.77 -11.12
C ASP A 268 7.36 10.71 -11.53
N LEU A 269 6.23 10.15 -12.00
CA LEU A 269 5.08 10.96 -12.41
C LEU A 269 4.47 11.74 -11.24
N PRO A 270 4.14 11.12 -10.09
CA PRO A 270 3.67 11.85 -8.92
C PRO A 270 4.59 13.00 -8.49
N LEU A 271 5.91 12.81 -8.52
CA LEU A 271 6.87 13.84 -8.16
C LEU A 271 6.91 14.99 -9.17
N ALA A 272 6.86 14.67 -10.46
CA ALA A 272 6.83 15.67 -11.51
C ALA A 272 5.53 16.48 -11.49
N VAL A 273 4.38 15.85 -11.25
CA VAL A 273 3.08 16.53 -11.09
C VAL A 273 3.07 17.39 -9.82
N ALA A 274 3.58 16.90 -8.69
CA ALA A 274 3.70 17.71 -7.47
C ALA A 274 4.59 18.96 -7.70
N ALA A 275 5.67 18.82 -8.46
CA ALA A 275 6.52 19.95 -8.86
C ALA A 275 5.78 20.94 -9.75
N ASP A 276 5.02 20.47 -10.73
CA ASP A 276 4.19 21.32 -11.60
C ASP A 276 3.14 22.09 -10.78
N ILE A 277 2.37 21.42 -9.89
CA ILE A 277 1.37 22.04 -9.01
C ILE A 277 1.98 23.19 -8.20
N ARG A 278 3.19 23.04 -7.65
CA ARG A 278 3.88 24.09 -6.88
C ARG A 278 4.13 25.37 -7.69
N THR A 279 4.24 25.26 -9.01
CA THR A 279 4.47 26.41 -9.90
C THR A 279 3.19 27.06 -10.41
N ARG A 280 2.02 26.39 -10.27
CA ARG A 280 0.74 26.89 -10.79
C ARG A 280 0.14 27.99 -9.91
N SER A 281 -0.72 28.80 -10.53
CA SER A 281 -1.69 29.65 -9.82
C SER A 281 -2.98 28.86 -9.66
N VAL A 282 -3.38 28.62 -8.42
CA VAL A 282 -4.65 27.99 -8.07
C VAL A 282 -5.51 29.08 -7.45
N GLU A 283 -6.65 29.38 -8.07
CA GLU A 283 -7.48 30.54 -7.71
C GLU A 283 -8.89 30.10 -7.29
N TRP A 284 -9.50 30.88 -6.42
CA TRP A 284 -10.91 30.74 -6.08
C TRP A 284 -11.78 30.90 -7.34
N LYS A 285 -12.63 29.90 -7.60
CA LYS A 285 -13.71 29.99 -8.58
C LYS A 285 -14.93 30.67 -7.96
N GLN A 286 -15.21 30.31 -6.70
CA GLN A 286 -16.17 30.94 -5.83
C GLN A 286 -15.49 31.15 -4.47
N GLN A 287 -15.38 32.42 -4.07
CA GLN A 287 -14.87 32.80 -2.75
C GLN A 287 -15.70 32.12 -1.65
N PRO A 288 -15.07 31.66 -0.55
CA PRO A 288 -15.78 31.03 0.55
C PRO A 288 -16.86 31.95 1.14
N ALA A 289 -18.06 31.41 1.32
CA ALA A 289 -19.12 32.07 2.06
C ALA A 289 -19.26 31.43 3.45
N CYS A 290 -19.06 32.21 4.50
CA CYS A 290 -19.05 31.71 5.88
C CYS A 290 -20.41 31.82 6.58
N SER A 291 -20.88 30.73 7.19
CA SER A 291 -22.07 30.72 8.04
C SER A 291 -21.70 30.94 9.52
N SER A 292 -22.41 31.83 10.22
CA SER A 292 -22.14 32.23 11.61
C SER A 292 -22.61 31.25 12.69
N SER A 293 -22.62 29.94 12.42
CA SER A 293 -22.95 28.92 13.41
C SER A 293 -21.89 28.87 14.52
N GLN A 294 -22.35 28.75 15.77
CA GLN A 294 -21.50 28.44 16.92
C GLN A 294 -21.65 26.95 17.24
N PRO A 295 -20.57 26.23 17.63
CA PRO A 295 -19.23 26.75 17.94
C PRO A 295 -18.26 26.78 16.74
N ILE A 296 -18.69 26.32 15.55
CA ILE A 296 -17.84 26.25 14.34
C ILE A 296 -18.49 27.06 13.21
N ARG A 297 -17.71 27.98 12.65
CA ARG A 297 -18.02 28.72 11.43
C ARG A 297 -17.61 27.87 10.22
N ILE A 298 -18.55 27.58 9.33
CA ILE A 298 -18.30 26.81 8.10
C ILE A 298 -18.25 27.79 6.93
N CYS A 299 -17.13 27.80 6.22
CA CYS A 299 -16.91 28.58 5.00
C CYS A 299 -16.89 27.61 3.82
N THR A 300 -17.85 27.75 2.90
CA THR A 300 -17.97 26.88 1.73
C THR A 300 -17.64 27.65 0.47
N GLY A 301 -16.76 27.10 -0.36
CA GLY A 301 -16.33 27.73 -1.62
C GLY A 301 -16.01 26.70 -2.69
N SER A 302 -15.36 27.16 -3.75
CA SER A 302 -14.75 26.28 -4.76
C SER A 302 -13.58 26.94 -5.43
N PHE A 303 -12.61 26.14 -5.89
CA PHE A 303 -11.43 26.62 -6.59
C PHE A 303 -11.29 26.00 -7.98
N THR A 304 -10.48 26.62 -8.82
CA THR A 304 -10.13 26.06 -10.13
C THR A 304 -9.01 25.03 -9.94
N GLY A 305 -9.35 23.74 -9.98
CA GLY A 305 -8.39 22.63 -9.92
C GLY A 305 -7.99 22.13 -11.31
N PHE A 306 -6.97 21.30 -11.35
CA PHE A 306 -6.38 20.67 -12.54
C PHE A 306 -6.52 19.15 -12.43
N ASP A 307 -7.09 18.52 -13.46
CA ASP A 307 -7.16 17.06 -13.59
C ASP A 307 -5.89 16.58 -14.29
N TYR A 308 -5.06 15.84 -13.56
CA TYR A 308 -3.85 15.21 -14.09
C TYR A 308 -4.09 13.77 -14.53
N ARG A 309 -5.34 13.30 -14.45
CA ARG A 309 -5.69 11.99 -15.01
C ARG A 309 -5.72 12.10 -16.52
N SER A 310 -4.78 11.43 -17.15
CA SER A 310 -4.71 11.23 -18.58
C SER A 310 -5.17 9.82 -18.95
N ASP A 311 -5.04 9.45 -20.22
CA ASP A 311 -4.97 8.04 -20.58
C ASP A 311 -3.93 7.37 -19.67
N PRO A 312 -4.32 6.39 -18.84
CA PRO A 312 -3.42 5.80 -17.86
C PRO A 312 -2.33 4.94 -18.53
N ARG A 313 -2.40 4.74 -19.84
CA ARG A 313 -1.34 4.13 -20.67
C ARG A 313 -0.27 5.13 -21.10
N HIS A 314 -0.48 6.42 -20.86
CA HIS A 314 0.41 7.51 -21.22
C HIS A 314 0.62 8.46 -20.03
N ASN A 315 1.80 8.37 -19.40
CA ASN A 315 2.19 9.29 -18.35
C ASN A 315 2.42 10.70 -18.92
N THR A 316 1.71 11.70 -18.39
CA THR A 316 1.91 13.12 -18.71
C THR A 316 1.83 13.96 -17.45
N THR A 317 2.68 14.97 -17.36
CA THR A 317 2.65 15.98 -16.31
C THR A 317 1.72 17.14 -16.65
N GLU A 318 1.26 17.24 -17.89
CA GLU A 318 0.30 18.25 -18.31
C GLU A 318 -1.12 17.85 -17.88
N PRO A 319 -1.88 18.75 -17.26
CA PRO A 319 -3.25 18.46 -16.88
C PRO A 319 -4.15 18.32 -18.12
N ALA A 320 -4.98 17.29 -18.10
CA ALA A 320 -5.95 17.01 -19.16
C ALA A 320 -7.11 18.01 -19.17
N ALA A 321 -7.48 18.54 -18.01
CA ALA A 321 -8.58 19.49 -17.86
C ALA A 321 -8.42 20.42 -16.66
N THR A 322 -9.28 21.44 -16.60
CA THR A 322 -9.52 22.23 -15.37
C THR A 322 -10.92 21.95 -14.87
N TRP A 323 -11.07 21.99 -13.54
CA TRP A 323 -12.33 21.71 -12.86
C TRP A 323 -12.67 22.77 -11.82
N THR A 324 -13.95 22.79 -11.43
CA THR A 324 -14.39 23.52 -10.23
C THR A 324 -14.47 22.51 -9.08
N VAL A 325 -13.55 22.59 -8.12
CA VAL A 325 -13.47 21.67 -6.99
C VAL A 325 -14.11 22.34 -5.76
N PRO A 326 -15.20 21.78 -5.20
CA PRO A 326 -15.80 22.28 -3.98
C PRO A 326 -14.92 22.04 -2.76
N ILE A 327 -14.95 22.96 -1.79
CA ILE A 327 -14.15 22.90 -0.57
C ILE A 327 -14.95 23.45 0.62
N ASN A 328 -14.80 22.78 1.77
CA ASN A 328 -15.28 23.26 3.06
C ASN A 328 -14.08 23.63 3.94
N ILE A 329 -14.19 24.76 4.62
CA ILE A 329 -13.23 25.23 5.63
C ILE A 329 -14.00 25.48 6.92
N TYR A 330 -13.59 24.82 8.00
CA TYR A 330 -14.20 24.91 9.32
C TYR A 330 -13.29 25.71 10.23
N LEU A 331 -13.79 26.81 10.76
CA LEU A 331 -13.06 27.73 11.63
C LEU A 331 -13.71 27.74 13.03
N PRO A 332 -12.93 27.67 14.13
CA PRO A 332 -13.45 27.89 15.48
C PRO A 332 -14.08 29.28 15.58
N ALA A 333 -15.33 29.36 16.02
CA ALA A 333 -16.03 30.63 16.02
C ALA A 333 -15.53 31.54 17.16
N GLY A 334 -15.23 32.81 16.85
CA GLY A 334 -14.74 33.79 17.82
C GLY A 334 -13.26 33.63 18.20
N VAL A 335 -12.49 32.87 17.44
CA VAL A 335 -11.03 32.78 17.54
C VAL A 335 -10.43 33.51 16.35
N ASP A 336 -9.62 34.54 16.61
CA ASP A 336 -8.93 35.28 15.56
C ASP A 336 -7.71 34.49 15.06
N GLY A 337 -7.44 34.55 13.76
CA GLY A 337 -6.32 33.88 13.11
C GLY A 337 -4.95 34.57 13.32
N PRO A 338 -3.88 34.04 12.69
CA PRO A 338 -3.89 32.88 11.79
C PRO A 338 -3.93 31.54 12.55
N LEU A 339 -4.76 30.62 12.09
CA LEU A 339 -5.00 29.30 12.69
C LEU A 339 -4.17 28.22 11.97
N PRO A 340 -3.51 27.31 12.70
CA PRO A 340 -2.93 26.11 12.12
C PRO A 340 -3.97 25.30 11.32
N VAL A 341 -3.53 24.66 10.24
CA VAL A 341 -4.42 24.00 9.28
C VAL A 341 -4.35 22.49 9.44
N VAL A 342 -5.51 21.84 9.53
CA VAL A 342 -5.65 20.38 9.40
C VAL A 342 -6.38 20.07 8.10
N LEU A 343 -5.67 19.48 7.15
CA LEU A 343 -6.28 18.93 5.96
C LEU A 343 -6.90 17.56 6.29
N PHE A 344 -8.19 17.41 5.99
CA PHE A 344 -8.96 16.21 6.35
C PHE A 344 -9.29 15.34 5.12
N GLY A 345 -9.08 14.03 5.25
CA GLY A 345 -9.49 13.01 4.27
C GLY A 345 -10.64 12.15 4.80
N HIS A 346 -11.76 12.14 4.08
CA HIS A 346 -12.97 11.40 4.46
C HIS A 346 -12.90 9.89 4.13
N GLY A 347 -13.76 9.10 4.77
CA GLY A 347 -13.88 7.65 4.51
C GLY A 347 -14.66 7.33 3.23
N LEU A 348 -14.60 6.06 2.78
CA LEU A 348 -15.36 5.59 1.61
C LEU A 348 -16.87 5.75 1.84
N GLY A 349 -17.60 6.26 0.84
CA GLY A 349 -19.04 6.57 0.95
C GLY A 349 -19.36 7.87 1.70
N GLY A 350 -18.33 8.56 2.22
CA GLY A 350 -18.42 9.90 2.77
C GLY A 350 -18.26 11.01 1.73
N ASP A 351 -18.09 12.23 2.22
CA ASP A 351 -17.80 13.41 1.42
C ASP A 351 -17.05 14.47 2.27
N ARG A 352 -16.76 15.63 1.69
CA ARG A 352 -16.09 16.74 2.37
C ARG A 352 -16.78 17.20 3.64
N ASN A 353 -18.09 16.97 3.82
CA ASN A 353 -18.81 17.40 5.02
C ASN A 353 -18.36 16.65 6.28
N GLN A 354 -17.76 15.46 6.13
CA GLN A 354 -17.18 14.71 7.26
C GLN A 354 -16.04 15.47 7.96
N GLY A 355 -15.42 16.46 7.31
CA GLY A 355 -14.47 17.37 7.96
C GLY A 355 -15.05 18.09 9.18
N GLY A 356 -16.38 18.25 9.25
CA GLY A 356 -17.06 18.80 10.43
C GLY A 356 -16.90 17.95 11.70
N TYR A 357 -16.78 16.62 11.58
CA TYR A 357 -16.53 15.74 12.73
C TYR A 357 -15.12 15.97 13.29
N ALA A 358 -14.11 16.06 12.42
CA ALA A 358 -12.75 16.40 12.82
C ALA A 358 -12.67 17.81 13.42
N ALA A 359 -13.36 18.79 12.82
CA ALA A 359 -13.45 20.15 13.36
C ALA A 359 -14.06 20.17 14.77
N GLN A 360 -15.07 19.35 15.03
CA GLN A 360 -15.67 19.22 16.35
C GLN A 360 -14.74 18.56 17.37
N ALA A 361 -14.00 17.52 16.96
CA ALA A 361 -13.04 16.81 17.81
C ALA A 361 -11.83 17.68 18.18
N LEU A 362 -11.38 18.53 17.24
CA LEU A 362 -10.19 19.37 17.38
C LEU A 362 -10.52 20.82 17.78
N LEU A 363 -11.79 21.15 18.04
CA LEU A 363 -12.27 22.52 18.29
C LEU A 363 -11.45 23.26 19.36
N SER A 364 -11.11 22.57 20.47
CA SER A 364 -10.36 23.18 21.57
C SER A 364 -8.86 23.38 21.30
N LEU A 365 -8.34 22.85 20.18
CA LEU A 365 -6.97 23.09 19.73
C LEU A 365 -6.83 24.39 18.92
N GLY A 366 -7.95 25.06 18.57
CA GLY A 366 -7.89 26.31 17.83
C GLY A 366 -7.32 26.15 16.42
N VAL A 367 -7.72 25.09 15.71
CA VAL A 367 -7.27 24.80 14.33
C VAL A 367 -8.37 25.04 13.31
N ALA A 368 -7.97 25.39 12.09
CA ALA A 368 -8.84 25.34 10.92
C ALA A 368 -8.83 23.92 10.33
N VAL A 369 -10.00 23.37 10.00
CA VAL A 369 -10.09 22.08 9.28
C VAL A 369 -10.52 22.34 7.84
N VAL A 370 -9.82 21.75 6.89
CA VAL A 370 -10.07 21.92 5.45
C VAL A 370 -10.39 20.56 4.84
N SER A 371 -11.45 20.45 4.04
CA SER A 371 -11.83 19.20 3.39
C SER A 371 -12.38 19.42 1.98
N ILE A 372 -12.05 18.47 1.11
CA ILE A 372 -12.55 18.34 -0.26
C ILE A 372 -13.08 16.92 -0.48
N ASP A 373 -13.86 16.74 -1.53
CA ASP A 373 -14.34 15.42 -1.93
C ASP A 373 -13.22 14.65 -2.64
N ALA A 374 -13.07 13.36 -2.35
CA ALA A 374 -12.24 12.47 -3.15
C ALA A 374 -12.87 12.23 -4.53
N PRO A 375 -12.11 11.76 -5.54
CA PRO A 375 -12.69 11.32 -6.80
C PRO A 375 -13.85 10.34 -6.60
N TYR A 376 -14.94 10.56 -7.35
CA TYR A 376 -16.20 9.82 -7.34
C TYR A 376 -17.03 9.95 -6.06
N HIS A 377 -16.68 10.89 -5.19
CA HIS A 377 -17.44 11.19 -3.97
C HIS A 377 -18.05 12.59 -4.01
N GLY A 378 -19.07 12.80 -3.17
CA GLY A 378 -19.71 14.10 -2.98
C GLY A 378 -20.01 14.84 -4.28
N ALA A 379 -19.52 16.06 -4.40
CA ALA A 379 -19.62 16.89 -5.60
C ALA A 379 -18.28 17.04 -6.32
N HIS A 380 -17.37 16.05 -6.19
CA HIS A 380 -16.17 16.01 -7.00
C HIS A 380 -16.55 15.98 -8.50
N PRO A 381 -15.82 16.70 -9.37
CA PRO A 381 -16.09 16.74 -10.82
C PRO A 381 -16.16 15.39 -11.53
N THR A 382 -15.56 14.34 -10.95
CA THR A 382 -15.61 12.97 -11.50
C THR A 382 -16.89 12.23 -11.12
N THR A 383 -17.64 12.73 -10.14
CA THR A 383 -18.93 12.16 -9.75
C THR A 383 -19.97 12.51 -10.83
N PRO A 384 -20.49 11.54 -11.58
CA PRO A 384 -21.52 11.78 -12.57
C PRO A 384 -22.78 12.39 -11.93
N PRO A 385 -23.56 13.18 -12.68
CA PRO A 385 -24.84 13.65 -12.19
C PRO A 385 -25.79 12.47 -11.93
N GLY A 386 -26.29 12.37 -10.70
CA GLY A 386 -27.14 11.28 -10.25
C GLY A 386 -26.71 10.81 -8.86
N ASN A 387 -27.68 10.48 -8.01
CA ASN A 387 -27.39 10.07 -6.63
C ASN A 387 -27.21 8.54 -6.55
N ASP A 388 -26.45 7.95 -7.49
CA ASP A 388 -26.16 6.52 -7.45
C ASP A 388 -25.05 6.26 -6.42
N PRO A 389 -25.35 5.65 -5.25
CA PRO A 389 -24.36 5.42 -4.21
C PRO A 389 -23.26 4.44 -4.66
N LEU A 390 -23.48 3.66 -5.73
CA LEU A 390 -22.53 2.66 -6.19
C LEU A 390 -21.39 3.26 -7.03
N VAL A 391 -21.50 4.53 -7.42
CA VAL A 391 -20.46 5.21 -8.20
C VAL A 391 -19.12 5.32 -7.45
N ILE A 392 -19.15 5.27 -6.12
CA ILE A 392 -17.95 5.29 -5.26
C ILE A 392 -16.99 4.14 -5.58
N PHE A 393 -17.48 3.01 -6.11
CA PHE A 393 -16.63 1.88 -6.49
C PHE A 393 -15.77 2.18 -7.73
N GLN A 394 -16.13 3.19 -8.55
CA GLN A 394 -15.28 3.62 -9.67
C GLN A 394 -13.95 4.22 -9.20
N LEU A 395 -13.89 4.75 -7.98
CA LEU A 395 -12.62 5.13 -7.34
C LEU A 395 -11.65 3.95 -7.30
N LEU A 396 -12.17 2.76 -6.99
CA LEU A 396 -11.42 1.50 -6.90
C LEU A 396 -11.25 0.83 -8.26
N GLY A 397 -11.56 1.52 -9.36
CA GLY A 397 -11.49 0.94 -10.71
C GLY A 397 -12.54 -0.14 -10.96
N VAL A 398 -13.57 -0.23 -10.12
CA VAL A 398 -14.60 -1.27 -10.24
C VAL A 398 -15.84 -0.69 -10.90
N ASP A 399 -16.27 -1.31 -11.99
CA ASP A 399 -17.62 -1.14 -12.53
C ASP A 399 -18.49 -2.34 -12.15
N ILE A 400 -19.41 -2.11 -11.22
CA ILE A 400 -20.36 -3.12 -10.76
C ILE A 400 -21.54 -3.35 -11.72
N SER A 401 -21.76 -2.46 -12.69
CA SER A 401 -22.87 -2.52 -13.64
C SER A 401 -22.58 -3.46 -14.82
N GLY A 402 -21.31 -3.54 -15.22
CA GLY A 402 -20.74 -4.59 -16.06
C GLY A 402 -19.48 -5.10 -15.37
N PRO A 403 -19.57 -6.18 -14.56
CA PRO A 403 -18.60 -6.56 -13.52
C PRO A 403 -17.17 -6.61 -14.06
N SER A 404 -16.46 -5.50 -13.94
CA SER A 404 -15.13 -5.31 -14.48
C SER A 404 -14.26 -4.53 -13.50
N PHE A 405 -12.95 -4.73 -13.64
CA PHE A 405 -11.94 -4.11 -12.82
C PHE A 405 -10.87 -3.48 -13.72
N ASP A 406 -10.54 -2.22 -13.45
CA ASP A 406 -9.54 -1.42 -14.13
C ASP A 406 -8.53 -0.88 -13.10
N GLY A 407 -7.42 -1.60 -12.94
CA GLY A 407 -6.35 -1.22 -12.01
C GLY A 407 -5.63 0.06 -12.41
N LEU A 408 -5.61 0.38 -13.71
CA LEU A 408 -5.02 1.61 -14.23
C LEU A 408 -5.86 2.83 -13.84
N LEU A 409 -7.19 2.71 -13.92
CA LEU A 409 -8.11 3.71 -13.43
C LEU A 409 -7.99 3.89 -11.91
N LEU A 410 -7.91 2.80 -11.14
CA LEU A 410 -7.72 2.86 -9.69
C LEU A 410 -6.49 3.70 -9.35
N HIS A 411 -5.30 3.35 -9.88
CA HIS A 411 -4.09 4.08 -9.51
C HIS A 411 -4.17 5.55 -9.91
N THR A 412 -4.88 5.85 -11.00
CA THR A 412 -5.00 7.21 -11.55
C THR A 412 -5.91 8.06 -10.67
N ASN A 413 -6.98 7.46 -10.14
CA ASN A 413 -7.86 8.12 -9.18
C ASN A 413 -7.16 8.38 -7.83
N PHE A 414 -6.39 7.42 -7.33
CA PHE A 414 -5.66 7.58 -6.07
C PHE A 414 -4.60 8.69 -6.17
N ARG A 415 -3.86 8.73 -7.28
CA ARG A 415 -2.92 9.81 -7.56
C ARG A 415 -3.60 11.18 -7.62
N GLN A 416 -4.72 11.28 -8.35
CA GLN A 416 -5.48 12.52 -8.44
C GLN A 416 -5.98 12.98 -7.07
N ALA A 417 -6.43 12.06 -6.21
CA ALA A 417 -6.88 12.41 -4.86
C ALA A 417 -5.77 13.05 -4.01
N ALA A 418 -4.51 12.70 -4.21
CA ALA A 418 -3.36 13.37 -3.59
C ALA A 418 -3.06 14.71 -4.27
N PHE A 419 -3.14 14.79 -5.61
CA PHE A 419 -2.94 16.02 -6.37
C PHE A 419 -3.96 17.10 -6.04
N ASP A 420 -5.24 16.75 -5.85
CA ASP A 420 -6.28 17.70 -5.44
C ASP A 420 -5.95 18.33 -4.08
N LYS A 421 -5.38 17.55 -3.16
CA LYS A 421 -4.93 18.01 -1.83
C LYS A 421 -3.71 18.93 -1.94
N LEU A 422 -2.73 18.61 -2.79
CA LEU A 422 -1.60 19.50 -3.07
C LEU A 422 -2.07 20.84 -3.66
N GLN A 423 -3.09 20.82 -4.52
CA GLN A 423 -3.69 22.03 -5.07
C GLN A 423 -4.44 22.85 -4.02
N VAL A 424 -5.08 22.22 -3.04
CA VAL A 424 -5.65 22.92 -1.87
C VAL A 424 -4.53 23.62 -1.08
N LEU A 425 -3.42 22.95 -0.78
CA LEU A 425 -2.28 23.58 -0.11
C LEU A 425 -1.76 24.79 -0.92
N ARG A 426 -1.65 24.63 -2.24
CA ARG A 426 -1.23 25.71 -3.12
C ARG A 426 -2.18 26.91 -3.11
N LEU A 427 -3.49 26.66 -3.17
CA LEU A 427 -4.52 27.69 -3.06
C LEU A 427 -4.42 28.46 -1.73
N LEU A 428 -4.33 27.74 -0.62
CA LEU A 428 -4.35 28.34 0.71
C LEU A 428 -3.05 29.08 1.04
N GLN A 429 -1.92 28.72 0.41
CA GLN A 429 -0.68 29.49 0.49
C GLN A 429 -0.79 30.90 -0.11
N THR A 430 -1.68 31.11 -1.09
CA THR A 430 -1.87 32.42 -1.75
C THR A 430 -3.14 33.15 -1.31
N HIS A 431 -4.07 32.45 -0.66
CA HIS A 431 -5.35 33.00 -0.20
C HIS A 431 -5.65 32.61 1.25
N THR A 432 -4.92 33.21 2.20
CA THR A 432 -5.06 32.92 3.63
C THR A 432 -6.23 33.62 4.31
N ASP A 433 -6.79 34.67 3.71
CA ASP A 433 -7.98 35.40 4.16
C ASP A 433 -9.22 34.72 3.55
N ILE A 434 -9.94 33.94 4.37
CA ILE A 434 -11.02 33.05 3.97
C ILE A 434 -12.37 33.75 4.09
N ASP A 435 -12.56 34.62 5.10
CA ASP A 435 -13.81 35.35 5.30
C ASP A 435 -13.85 36.73 4.60
N GLY A 436 -12.72 37.17 4.04
CA GLY A 436 -12.59 38.37 3.24
C GLY A 436 -12.55 39.66 4.05
N ASP A 437 -12.22 39.59 5.34
CA ASP A 437 -12.14 40.76 6.23
C ASP A 437 -10.84 41.58 6.07
N GLY A 438 -9.89 41.08 5.27
CA GLY A 438 -8.59 41.69 5.02
C GLY A 438 -7.47 41.17 5.92
N THR A 439 -7.75 40.22 6.82
CA THR A 439 -6.79 39.61 7.75
C THR A 439 -6.58 38.13 7.40
N PRO A 440 -5.33 37.61 7.39
CA PRO A 440 -5.10 36.18 7.22
C PRO A 440 -5.75 35.33 8.33
N ASP A 441 -6.61 34.39 7.95
CA ASP A 441 -7.24 33.40 8.83
C ASP A 441 -6.37 32.17 9.09
N LEU A 442 -5.47 31.81 8.16
CA LEU A 442 -4.76 30.52 8.16
C LEU A 442 -3.24 30.66 8.29
N ASP A 443 -2.63 29.79 9.10
CA ASP A 443 -1.18 29.60 9.24
C ASP A 443 -0.72 28.39 8.44
N LEU A 444 -0.25 28.62 7.21
CA LEU A 444 0.29 27.58 6.33
C LEU A 444 1.74 27.19 6.68
N GLY A 445 2.32 27.79 7.73
CA GLY A 445 3.57 27.32 8.35
C GLY A 445 3.34 26.16 9.34
N LYS A 446 2.09 25.90 9.73
CA LYS A 446 1.68 24.78 10.58
C LYS A 446 0.53 24.01 9.95
N VAL A 447 0.87 23.06 9.09
CA VAL A 447 -0.09 22.18 8.41
C VAL A 447 0.01 20.75 8.94
N ALA A 448 -1.13 20.12 9.21
CA ALA A 448 -1.25 18.71 9.54
C ALA A 448 -2.26 18.01 8.63
N TYR A 449 -2.17 16.67 8.59
CA TYR A 449 -3.12 15.81 7.88
C TYR A 449 -3.89 14.91 8.84
N PHE A 450 -5.20 14.77 8.67
CA PHE A 450 -6.00 13.78 9.38
C PHE A 450 -6.84 13.00 8.37
N GLY A 451 -6.45 11.75 8.12
CA GLY A 451 -7.17 10.83 7.24
C GLY A 451 -7.86 9.72 8.02
N VAL A 452 -9.12 9.42 7.70
CA VAL A 452 -9.87 8.28 8.26
C VAL A 452 -10.18 7.28 7.15
N SER A 453 -9.91 6.00 7.38
CA SER A 453 -10.22 4.91 6.44
C SER A 453 -9.63 5.22 5.05
N LEU A 454 -10.46 5.41 4.02
CA LEU A 454 -10.03 5.86 2.68
C LEU A 454 -9.11 7.08 2.72
N GLY A 455 -9.42 8.10 3.53
CA GLY A 455 -8.55 9.26 3.71
C GLY A 455 -7.21 8.89 4.34
N GLY A 456 -7.18 7.91 5.24
CA GLY A 456 -5.95 7.35 5.78
C GLY A 456 -5.14 6.61 4.71
N ILE A 457 -5.79 5.79 3.89
CA ILE A 457 -5.19 5.06 2.75
C ILE A 457 -4.62 6.05 1.72
N MET A 458 -5.27 7.19 1.46
CA MET A 458 -4.76 8.19 0.51
C MET A 458 -3.66 9.11 1.10
N GLY A 459 -3.41 9.03 2.41
CA GLY A 459 -2.47 9.91 3.11
C GLY A 459 -1.01 9.76 2.70
N PRO A 460 -0.44 8.53 2.61
CA PRO A 460 0.99 8.33 2.36
C PRO A 460 1.52 9.01 1.10
N GLN A 461 0.79 9.00 -0.01
CA GLN A 461 1.23 9.71 -1.22
C GLN A 461 1.33 11.23 -0.99
N LEU A 462 0.31 11.84 -0.36
CA LEU A 462 0.34 13.27 -0.02
C LEU A 462 1.54 13.57 0.88
N LEU A 463 1.74 12.79 1.95
CA LEU A 463 2.81 12.99 2.92
C LEU A 463 4.21 12.78 2.34
N ALA A 464 4.36 11.91 1.33
CA ALA A 464 5.63 11.68 0.64
C ALA A 464 5.96 12.74 -0.42
N THR A 465 4.94 13.45 -0.93
CA THR A 465 5.07 14.44 -2.02
C THR A 465 4.94 15.90 -1.57
N ASP A 466 4.87 16.14 -0.26
CA ASP A 466 4.91 17.45 0.37
C ASP A 466 5.74 17.40 1.68
N ASP A 467 6.73 18.29 1.80
CA ASP A 467 7.57 18.43 3.01
C ASP A 467 7.04 19.48 4.01
N GLY A 468 5.92 20.15 3.69
CA GLY A 468 5.32 21.20 4.52
C GLY A 468 4.32 20.69 5.56
N ILE A 469 3.88 19.44 5.46
CA ILE A 469 3.00 18.80 6.45
C ILE A 469 3.83 18.33 7.63
N GLY A 470 3.62 18.93 8.81
CA GLY A 470 4.41 18.68 10.01
C GLY A 470 3.88 17.57 10.92
N ALA A 471 2.61 17.20 10.82
CA ALA A 471 2.00 16.12 11.60
C ALA A 471 0.89 15.41 10.83
N ALA A 472 0.66 14.14 11.13
CA ALA A 472 -0.35 13.32 10.49
C ALA A 472 -1.00 12.30 11.45
N VAL A 473 -2.31 12.11 11.29
CA VAL A 473 -3.07 11.01 11.88
C VAL A 473 -3.65 10.17 10.73
N LEU A 474 -3.26 8.90 10.65
CA LEU A 474 -3.81 7.92 9.73
C LEU A 474 -4.66 6.94 10.54
N SER A 475 -5.98 7.13 10.55
CA SER A 475 -6.88 6.29 11.33
C SER A 475 -7.41 5.14 10.49
N VAL A 476 -7.22 3.90 10.97
CA VAL A 476 -7.66 2.64 10.32
C VAL A 476 -7.31 2.56 8.82
N ALA A 477 -6.12 3.06 8.48
CA ALA A 477 -5.56 3.10 7.13
C ALA A 477 -4.91 1.76 6.74
N GLY A 478 -4.61 1.54 5.46
CA GLY A 478 -3.94 0.32 4.99
C GLY A 478 -3.23 0.53 3.67
N GLY A 479 -2.44 -0.46 3.24
CA GLY A 479 -1.79 -0.51 1.94
C GLY A 479 -1.74 -1.92 1.39
N ARG A 480 -1.09 -2.12 0.23
CA ARG A 480 -1.17 -3.38 -0.54
C ARG A 480 -2.63 -3.70 -0.87
N LEU A 481 -3.23 -2.83 -1.69
CA LEU A 481 -4.67 -2.72 -1.93
C LEU A 481 -5.35 -4.01 -2.41
N VAL A 482 -4.63 -4.95 -3.03
CA VAL A 482 -5.19 -6.25 -3.40
C VAL A 482 -5.70 -7.04 -2.19
N GLN A 483 -5.17 -6.78 -0.99
CA GLN A 483 -5.64 -7.41 0.25
C GLN A 483 -7.03 -6.95 0.67
N MET A 484 -7.46 -5.78 0.20
CA MET A 484 -8.84 -5.37 0.35
C MET A 484 -9.79 -6.33 -0.39
N ILE A 485 -9.37 -6.91 -1.51
CA ILE A 485 -10.18 -7.85 -2.29
C ILE A 485 -10.20 -9.24 -1.64
N THR A 486 -9.06 -9.68 -1.11
CA THR A 486 -8.84 -11.07 -0.66
C THR A 486 -9.16 -11.30 0.81
N ASP A 487 -8.87 -10.34 1.69
CA ASP A 487 -8.93 -10.54 3.14
C ASP A 487 -10.12 -9.82 3.80
N SER A 488 -10.82 -8.93 3.07
CA SER A 488 -11.92 -8.12 3.61
C SER A 488 -13.25 -8.85 3.58
N GLN A 489 -13.94 -8.88 4.73
CA GLN A 489 -15.28 -9.48 4.82
C GLN A 489 -16.31 -8.69 4.02
N GLN A 490 -16.15 -7.36 3.93
CA GLN A 490 -17.09 -6.51 3.21
C GLN A 490 -16.85 -6.48 1.69
N PHE A 491 -15.60 -6.62 1.27
CA PHE A 491 -15.22 -6.58 -0.15
C PHE A 491 -15.09 -7.97 -0.80
N GLY A 492 -15.31 -9.06 -0.04
CA GLY A 492 -15.27 -10.43 -0.57
C GLY A 492 -16.26 -10.73 -1.71
N ILE A 493 -17.25 -9.86 -1.96
CA ILE A 493 -18.09 -9.92 -3.18
C ILE A 493 -17.25 -9.79 -4.46
N PHE A 494 -16.17 -9.00 -4.43
CA PHE A 494 -15.30 -8.81 -5.58
C PHE A 494 -14.52 -10.08 -5.88
N LEU A 495 -14.06 -10.78 -4.85
CA LEU A 495 -13.44 -12.08 -5.01
C LEU A 495 -14.42 -13.08 -5.64
N THR A 496 -15.68 -13.08 -5.21
CA THR A 496 -16.74 -13.93 -5.81
C THR A 496 -16.97 -13.61 -7.31
N ILE A 497 -16.88 -12.32 -7.70
CA ILE A 497 -16.97 -11.91 -9.10
C ILE A 497 -15.76 -12.42 -9.88
N VAL A 498 -14.54 -12.22 -9.37
CA VAL A 498 -13.30 -12.70 -10.00
C VAL A 498 -13.33 -14.21 -10.18
N GLU A 499 -13.71 -14.97 -9.14
CA GLU A 499 -13.89 -16.42 -9.17
C GLU A 499 -14.92 -16.89 -10.21
N SER A 500 -15.86 -16.03 -10.61
CA SER A 500 -16.84 -16.34 -11.66
C SER A 500 -16.31 -16.13 -13.09
N LEU A 501 -15.21 -15.38 -13.22
CA LEU A 501 -14.60 -15.00 -14.50
C LEU A 501 -13.37 -15.85 -14.85
N VAL A 502 -12.84 -16.62 -13.89
CA VAL A 502 -11.73 -17.55 -14.09
C VAL A 502 -12.17 -19.00 -13.92
N ASP A 503 -11.41 -19.93 -14.49
CA ASP A 503 -11.78 -21.35 -14.53
C ASP A 503 -11.52 -22.08 -13.21
N SER A 504 -10.55 -21.63 -12.41
CA SER A 504 -10.14 -22.27 -11.16
C SER A 504 -9.72 -21.27 -10.07
N PRO A 505 -9.79 -21.64 -8.77
CA PRO A 505 -9.21 -20.85 -7.69
C PRO A 505 -7.72 -20.55 -7.88
N ASP A 506 -6.99 -21.44 -8.56
CA ASP A 506 -5.56 -21.28 -8.81
C ASP A 506 -5.28 -20.20 -9.87
N ASP A 507 -6.19 -20.04 -10.82
CA ASP A 507 -6.15 -18.91 -11.76
C ASP A 507 -6.41 -17.57 -11.04
N VAL A 508 -7.29 -17.55 -10.02
CA VAL A 508 -7.45 -16.38 -9.15
C VAL A 508 -6.13 -16.05 -8.46
N ALA A 509 -5.51 -17.05 -7.80
CA ALA A 509 -4.26 -16.86 -7.07
C ALA A 509 -3.14 -16.28 -7.97
N ARG A 510 -3.06 -16.73 -9.23
CA ARG A 510 -2.09 -16.22 -10.21
C ARG A 510 -2.45 -14.85 -10.80
N LEU A 511 -3.74 -14.49 -10.82
CA LEU A 511 -4.22 -13.19 -11.30
C LEU A 511 -3.96 -12.06 -10.30
N LEU A 512 -4.05 -12.33 -9.00
CA LEU A 512 -3.94 -11.31 -7.94
C LEU A 512 -2.60 -10.53 -7.96
N PRO A 513 -1.43 -11.16 -8.18
CA PRO A 513 -0.17 -10.46 -8.43
C PRO A 513 -0.22 -9.44 -9.59
N ALA A 514 -0.88 -9.80 -10.69
CA ALA A 514 -1.04 -8.89 -11.83
C ALA A 514 -1.96 -7.71 -11.48
N VAL A 515 -3.03 -7.96 -10.73
CA VAL A 515 -3.93 -6.92 -10.21
C VAL A 515 -3.16 -5.93 -9.32
N GLN A 516 -2.39 -6.40 -8.34
CA GLN A 516 -1.59 -5.52 -7.48
C GLN A 516 -0.54 -4.73 -8.28
N THR A 517 0.08 -5.35 -9.29
CA THR A 517 1.06 -4.68 -10.16
C THR A 517 0.46 -3.44 -10.85
N LEU A 518 -0.78 -3.52 -11.32
CA LEU A 518 -1.50 -2.39 -11.93
C LEU A 518 -1.85 -1.29 -10.91
N MET A 519 -2.13 -1.66 -9.65
CA MET A 519 -2.54 -0.73 -8.59
C MET A 519 -1.36 0.02 -7.95
N ASP A 520 -0.19 -0.61 -7.90
CA ASP A 520 1.02 -0.14 -7.22
C ASP A 520 1.41 1.34 -7.49
N PRO A 521 1.23 1.91 -8.69
CA PRO A 521 1.50 3.32 -8.94
C PRO A 521 0.69 4.31 -8.07
N GLY A 522 -0.45 3.88 -7.52
CA GLY A 522 -1.31 4.66 -6.63
C GLY A 522 -1.52 3.98 -5.26
N ASP A 523 -0.85 2.86 -4.99
CA ASP A 523 -0.93 2.16 -3.71
C ASP A 523 -0.16 2.95 -2.63
N PRO A 524 -0.74 3.20 -1.44
CA PRO A 524 -0.03 3.89 -0.38
C PRO A 524 1.25 3.21 0.10
N ALA A 525 1.35 1.88 0.03
CA ALA A 525 2.55 1.15 0.42
C ALA A 525 3.75 1.54 -0.45
N THR A 526 3.53 1.93 -1.72
CA THR A 526 4.57 2.44 -2.62
C THR A 526 5.19 3.76 -2.13
N PHE A 527 4.41 4.61 -1.46
CA PHE A 527 4.87 5.92 -0.99
C PHE A 527 5.32 5.92 0.47
N ALA A 528 4.85 4.95 1.25
CA ALA A 528 5.11 4.86 2.69
C ALA A 528 6.59 4.89 3.10
N PRO A 529 7.54 4.22 2.40
CA PRO A 529 8.97 4.32 2.74
C PRO A 529 9.49 5.76 2.73
N HIS A 530 8.83 6.63 1.96
CA HIS A 530 9.23 8.00 1.71
C HIS A 530 8.54 9.04 2.60
N VAL A 531 7.70 8.59 3.55
CA VAL A 531 7.02 9.47 4.51
C VAL A 531 7.95 9.81 5.67
N LEU A 532 8.46 8.80 6.38
CA LEU A 532 9.29 8.99 7.57
C LEU A 532 10.79 8.86 7.28
N ARG A 533 11.11 8.13 6.20
CA ARG A 533 12.46 7.86 5.71
C ARG A 533 12.52 8.28 4.26
N GLU A 534 13.71 8.24 3.66
CA GLU A 534 13.92 8.38 2.20
C GLU A 534 13.06 9.48 1.53
N ARG A 535 12.98 10.67 2.13
CA ARG A 535 12.13 11.78 1.66
C ARG A 535 12.41 12.10 0.19
N LEU A 536 11.35 12.23 -0.62
CA LEU A 536 11.48 12.36 -2.08
C LEU A 536 11.90 13.75 -2.57
N LEU A 537 11.55 14.80 -1.83
CA LEU A 537 11.76 16.18 -2.25
C LEU A 537 13.05 16.76 -1.65
N ASP A 538 13.18 16.70 -0.33
CA ASP A 538 14.40 17.08 0.39
C ASP A 538 14.75 16.00 1.42
N ALA A 539 15.86 15.28 1.19
CA ALA A 539 16.37 14.26 2.10
C ALA A 539 16.72 14.79 3.50
N SER A 540 16.90 16.11 3.65
CA SER A 540 17.16 16.77 4.93
C SER A 540 15.89 17.28 5.63
N ALA A 541 14.73 17.22 4.96
CA ALA A 541 13.45 17.63 5.54
C ALA A 541 13.18 16.88 6.84
N THR A 542 12.51 17.58 7.76
CA THR A 542 12.02 16.93 8.99
C THR A 542 10.77 16.14 8.61
N PRO A 543 10.72 14.82 8.84
CA PRO A 543 9.53 14.03 8.55
C PRO A 543 8.36 14.46 9.44
N PRO A 544 7.10 14.23 9.01
CA PRO A 544 5.94 14.52 9.84
C PRO A 544 5.92 13.64 11.08
N GLU A 545 5.41 14.20 12.17
CA GLU A 545 4.91 13.44 13.32
C GLU A 545 3.79 12.51 12.84
N LEU A 546 3.81 11.22 13.18
CA LEU A 546 2.83 10.25 12.64
C LEU A 546 2.18 9.35 13.69
N LEU A 547 0.88 9.51 13.89
CA LEU A 547 0.04 8.55 14.61
C LEU A 547 -0.73 7.68 13.61
N PHE A 548 -0.49 6.38 13.61
CA PHE A 548 -1.31 5.40 12.91
C PHE A 548 -2.12 4.60 13.92
N THR A 549 -3.43 4.46 13.73
CA THR A 549 -4.30 3.60 14.55
C THR A 549 -4.88 2.43 13.75
N MET A 550 -5.06 1.29 14.43
CA MET A 550 -5.63 0.06 13.89
C MET A 550 -6.74 -0.45 14.83
N ALA A 551 -7.82 -1.00 14.27
CA ALA A 551 -8.75 -1.85 15.02
C ALA A 551 -8.33 -3.32 14.88
N VAL A 552 -8.22 -4.07 15.97
CA VAL A 552 -7.89 -5.51 15.94
C VAL A 552 -9.02 -6.32 15.29
N GLY A 553 -10.27 -5.86 15.40
CA GLY A 553 -11.42 -6.47 14.74
C GLY A 553 -11.83 -5.78 13.45
N ASP A 554 -10.91 -5.17 12.70
CA ASP A 554 -11.22 -4.44 11.46
C ASP A 554 -11.75 -5.39 10.37
N GLU A 555 -13.03 -5.21 10.02
CA GLU A 555 -13.77 -6.00 9.05
C GLU A 555 -13.77 -5.41 7.62
N ILE A 556 -13.24 -4.19 7.44
CA ILE A 556 -13.29 -3.43 6.19
C ILE A 556 -11.90 -3.29 5.58
N VAL A 557 -10.94 -2.79 6.37
CA VAL A 557 -9.52 -2.66 6.04
C VAL A 557 -8.77 -3.68 6.90
N PRO A 558 -8.57 -4.91 6.39
CA PRO A 558 -8.05 -6.01 7.18
C PRO A 558 -6.68 -5.70 7.76
N ASN A 559 -6.35 -6.38 8.86
CA ASN A 559 -5.07 -6.16 9.53
C ASN A 559 -3.85 -6.51 8.67
N SER A 560 -4.00 -7.35 7.64
CA SER A 560 -2.97 -7.58 6.63
C SER A 560 -2.57 -6.29 5.89
N MET A 561 -3.55 -5.43 5.56
CA MET A 561 -3.32 -4.11 4.94
C MET A 561 -2.71 -3.11 5.93
N ASN A 562 -3.21 -3.09 7.17
CA ASN A 562 -2.66 -2.21 8.20
C ASN A 562 -1.18 -2.55 8.46
N ASN A 563 -0.86 -3.84 8.57
CA ASN A 563 0.49 -4.36 8.80
C ASN A 563 1.41 -4.10 7.61
N ALA A 564 0.93 -4.29 6.37
CA ALA A 564 1.68 -3.93 5.17
C ALA A 564 2.08 -2.45 5.17
N LEU A 565 1.14 -1.54 5.47
CA LEU A 565 1.43 -0.11 5.53
C LEU A 565 2.37 0.24 6.69
N ALA A 566 2.18 -0.34 7.87
CA ALA A 566 3.01 -0.07 9.04
C ALA A 566 4.46 -0.57 8.86
N ARG A 567 4.66 -1.72 8.20
CA ARG A 567 5.99 -2.20 7.77
C ARG A 567 6.64 -1.25 6.76
N ALA A 568 5.90 -0.82 5.75
CA ALA A 568 6.38 0.13 4.74
C ALA A 568 6.77 1.49 5.33
N LEU A 569 6.00 2.00 6.31
CA LEU A 569 6.32 3.20 7.09
C LEU A 569 7.43 2.98 8.13
N SER A 570 7.78 1.72 8.40
CA SER A 570 8.73 1.30 9.44
C SER A 570 8.36 1.79 10.85
N LEU A 571 7.09 1.67 11.20
CA LEU A 571 6.58 2.05 12.52
C LEU A 571 6.87 0.96 13.56
N PRO A 572 7.00 1.31 14.85
CA PRO A 572 6.79 0.36 15.93
C PRO A 572 5.30 0.25 16.31
N VAL A 573 4.87 -0.89 16.86
CA VAL A 573 3.63 -1.00 17.64
C VAL A 573 3.87 -0.39 19.02
N VAL A 574 3.02 0.54 19.43
CA VAL A 574 3.12 1.28 20.70
C VAL A 574 2.18 0.70 21.74
N GLY A 575 2.71 0.39 22.93
CA GLY A 575 1.89 -0.11 24.04
C GLY A 575 1.63 -1.61 23.95
N GLN A 576 0.46 -2.09 24.37
CA GLN A 576 0.14 -3.52 24.32
C GLN A 576 0.03 -4.00 22.86
N VAL A 577 0.69 -5.12 22.53
CA VAL A 577 0.51 -5.81 21.24
C VAL A 577 -0.63 -6.81 21.40
N TRP A 578 -1.69 -6.65 20.62
CA TRP A 578 -2.87 -7.52 20.62
C TRP A 578 -2.86 -8.50 19.43
N LEU A 579 -2.38 -8.02 18.29
CA LEU A 579 -2.12 -8.80 17.10
C LEU A 579 -0.65 -8.61 16.73
N ASP A 580 0.15 -9.68 16.77
CA ASP A 580 1.55 -9.62 16.33
C ASP A 580 1.58 -9.41 14.81
N PRO A 581 2.08 -8.26 14.33
CA PRO A 581 2.02 -7.94 12.91
C PRO A 581 3.19 -8.48 12.09
N GLU A 582 4.15 -9.17 12.71
CA GLU A 582 5.45 -9.63 12.15
C GLU A 582 6.30 -8.49 11.52
N LEU A 583 7.63 -8.50 11.70
CA LEU A 583 8.55 -7.44 11.23
C LEU A 583 8.28 -6.00 11.73
N ILE A 584 7.28 -5.78 12.58
CA ILE A 584 7.03 -4.47 13.20
C ILE A 584 7.62 -4.50 14.61
N PRO A 585 8.61 -3.64 14.92
CA PRO A 585 9.19 -3.61 16.26
C PRO A 585 8.16 -3.17 17.30
N HIS A 586 8.40 -3.51 18.56
CA HIS A 586 7.58 -3.08 19.69
C HIS A 586 8.21 -1.89 20.42
N ALA A 587 7.39 -0.96 20.89
CA ALA A 587 7.81 0.16 21.72
C ALA A 587 6.86 0.36 22.91
N ALA A 588 7.42 0.76 24.06
CA ALA A 588 6.63 1.10 25.24
C ALA A 588 5.82 2.39 25.02
N SER A 589 4.67 2.48 25.69
CA SER A 589 3.87 3.70 25.81
C SER A 589 4.18 4.40 27.14
N PRO A 590 4.29 5.75 27.21
CA PRO A 590 4.20 6.67 26.07
C PRO A 590 5.45 6.62 25.16
N LEU A 591 5.24 6.74 23.85
CA LEU A 591 6.33 6.85 22.86
C LEU A 591 6.50 8.30 22.42
N ALA A 592 7.74 8.79 22.34
CA ALA A 592 8.08 10.11 21.78
C ALA A 592 9.49 10.13 21.18
N GLY A 593 9.70 10.88 20.08
CA GLY A 593 11.01 11.17 19.50
C GLY A 593 11.78 9.96 18.94
N ASN A 594 11.11 8.87 18.60
CA ASN A 594 11.74 7.61 18.21
C ASN A 594 12.35 7.61 16.81
N VAL A 595 11.93 8.51 15.93
CA VAL A 595 12.47 8.66 14.58
C VAL A 595 13.57 9.73 14.61
N ALA A 596 14.81 9.30 14.36
CA ALA A 596 16.00 10.14 14.38
C ALA A 596 16.18 11.01 15.64
N GLY A 597 15.59 10.60 16.78
CA GLY A 597 15.67 11.31 18.06
C GLY A 597 14.82 12.58 18.17
N ARG A 598 13.98 12.88 17.16
CA ARG A 598 13.28 14.19 17.06
C ARG A 598 11.82 14.11 16.65
N THR A 599 11.42 13.06 15.94
CA THR A 599 10.05 12.87 15.44
C THR A 599 9.44 11.63 16.08
N THR A 600 8.17 11.69 16.43
CA THR A 600 7.37 10.60 16.96
C THR A 600 6.58 9.94 15.86
N ALA A 601 6.75 8.63 15.70
CA ALA A 601 5.93 7.84 14.79
C ALA A 601 5.65 6.44 15.34
N GLY A 602 4.40 5.99 15.27
CA GLY A 602 4.02 4.68 15.77
C GLY A 602 2.61 4.25 15.38
N LEU A 603 2.39 2.93 15.45
CA LEU A 603 1.10 2.28 15.29
C LEU A 603 0.51 1.95 16.67
N PHE A 604 -0.73 2.32 16.93
CA PHE A 604 -1.47 1.90 18.12
C PHE A 604 -2.63 0.95 17.75
N GLN A 605 -2.71 -0.19 18.45
CA GLN A 605 -3.75 -1.20 18.24
C GLN A 605 -4.86 -1.06 19.27
N TYR A 606 -6.09 -0.93 18.80
CA TYR A 606 -7.29 -0.96 19.63
C TYR A 606 -7.92 -2.35 19.57
N ASP A 607 -7.97 -3.07 20.70
CA ASP A 607 -8.77 -4.30 20.85
C ASP A 607 -10.22 -3.99 21.25
N ARG A 608 -10.41 -2.86 21.95
CA ARG A 608 -11.71 -2.41 22.48
C ARG A 608 -11.84 -0.90 22.45
N VAL A 609 -13.07 -0.42 22.53
CA VAL A 609 -13.39 1.02 22.49
C VAL A 609 -14.65 1.35 23.27
N THR A 610 -14.79 2.61 23.68
CA THR A 610 -15.99 3.17 24.28
C THR A 610 -16.51 4.34 23.41
N LEU A 611 -17.78 4.32 23.00
CA LEU A 611 -18.33 5.38 22.14
C LEU A 611 -18.72 6.65 22.89
N SER A 612 -19.00 6.54 24.20
CA SER A 612 -19.30 7.69 25.05
C SER A 612 -19.00 7.40 26.52
N ALA A 613 -18.73 8.46 27.30
CA ALA A 613 -18.39 8.34 28.70
C ALA A 613 -19.47 7.56 29.49
N GLY A 614 -19.05 6.53 30.22
CA GLY A 614 -19.92 5.68 31.05
C GLY A 614 -20.57 4.50 30.34
N GLN A 615 -20.36 4.33 29.02
CA GLN A 615 -20.70 3.07 28.34
C GLN A 615 -19.70 1.96 28.67
N GLN A 616 -20.13 0.72 28.54
CA GLN A 616 -19.23 -0.44 28.63
C GLN A 616 -18.37 -0.51 27.37
N PRO A 617 -17.10 -0.93 27.48
CA PRO A 617 -16.27 -1.17 26.31
C PRO A 617 -16.87 -2.26 25.41
N GLN A 618 -16.67 -2.11 24.10
CA GLN A 618 -17.03 -3.09 23.09
C GLN A 618 -15.82 -3.42 22.21
N PRO A 619 -15.81 -4.56 21.50
CA PRO A 619 -14.76 -4.86 20.53
C PRO A 619 -14.52 -3.72 19.55
N ALA A 620 -13.26 -3.40 19.32
CA ALA A 620 -12.87 -2.42 18.32
C ALA A 620 -13.10 -2.99 16.92
N SER A 621 -13.65 -2.15 16.04
CA SER A 621 -13.93 -2.46 14.64
C SER A 621 -13.64 -1.23 13.77
N HIS A 622 -13.68 -1.39 12.45
CA HIS A 622 -13.39 -0.30 11.52
C HIS A 622 -14.20 0.96 11.81
N ASN A 623 -15.50 0.76 12.06
CA ASN A 623 -16.48 1.84 12.21
C ASN A 623 -16.55 2.40 13.63
N THR A 624 -15.81 1.84 14.59
CA THR A 624 -15.89 2.27 15.99
C THR A 624 -14.63 3.03 16.42
N VAL A 625 -13.45 2.65 15.92
CA VAL A 625 -12.18 3.32 16.27
C VAL A 625 -12.16 4.81 15.91
N PRO A 626 -12.57 5.26 14.70
CA PRO A 626 -12.51 6.70 14.38
C PRO A 626 -13.39 7.60 15.25
N PHE A 627 -14.42 7.03 15.90
CA PHE A 627 -15.44 7.79 16.63
C PHE A 627 -15.43 7.53 18.15
N CYS A 628 -14.56 6.65 18.64
CA CYS A 628 -14.48 6.34 20.07
C CYS A 628 -13.75 7.42 20.87
N ILE A 629 -13.98 7.45 22.18
CA ILE A 629 -13.36 8.41 23.08
C ILE A 629 -11.84 8.20 23.17
N GLU A 630 -11.37 6.95 23.12
CA GLU A 630 -9.97 6.60 23.29
C GLU A 630 -9.11 7.10 22.12
N ALA A 631 -9.50 6.80 20.89
CA ALA A 631 -8.76 7.21 19.70
C ALA A 631 -8.82 8.71 19.45
N ASN A 632 -9.98 9.34 19.66
CA ASN A 632 -10.10 10.80 19.54
C ASN A 632 -9.26 11.52 20.59
N PHE A 633 -9.19 11.02 21.81
CA PHE A 633 -8.34 11.59 22.86
C PHE A 633 -6.84 11.41 22.57
N GLN A 634 -6.44 10.24 22.06
CA GLN A 634 -5.04 10.00 21.66
C GLN A 634 -4.63 10.93 20.52
N ALA A 635 -5.45 11.02 19.46
CA ALA A 635 -5.22 11.94 18.34
C ALA A 635 -5.18 13.40 18.80
N TYR A 636 -6.11 13.81 19.67
CA TYR A 636 -6.11 15.16 20.26
C TYR A 636 -4.81 15.46 21.01
N THR A 637 -4.38 14.56 21.91
CA THR A 637 -3.18 14.76 22.73
C THR A 637 -1.92 14.79 21.87
N PHE A 638 -1.83 13.90 20.87
CA PHE A 638 -0.74 13.87 19.89
C PHE A 638 -0.65 15.19 19.11
N MET A 639 -1.78 15.63 18.54
CA MET A 639 -1.85 16.88 17.77
C MET A 639 -1.54 18.11 18.64
N LYS A 640 -2.02 18.14 19.88
CA LYS A 640 -1.74 19.23 20.82
C LYS A 640 -0.24 19.40 21.06
N GLY A 641 0.48 18.30 21.32
CA GLY A 641 1.93 18.36 21.54
C GLY A 641 2.67 19.02 20.37
N TRP A 642 2.31 18.63 19.14
CA TRP A 642 2.89 19.21 17.92
C TRP A 642 2.54 20.71 17.78
N LEU A 643 1.27 21.07 18.00
CA LEU A 643 0.81 22.46 17.90
C LEU A 643 1.53 23.38 18.91
N ASP A 644 1.81 22.89 20.10
CA ASP A 644 2.52 23.60 21.16
C ASP A 644 4.05 23.70 20.91
N GLY A 645 4.56 23.04 19.87
CA GLY A 645 5.99 22.99 19.54
C GLY A 645 6.78 22.00 20.41
N GLU A 646 6.08 21.09 21.09
CA GLU A 646 6.67 19.98 21.84
C GLU A 646 6.87 18.76 20.91
N ILE A 647 7.67 17.79 21.35
CA ILE A 647 7.71 16.48 20.68
C ILE A 647 6.42 15.74 21.08
N PRO A 648 5.52 15.43 20.13
CA PRO A 648 4.27 14.71 20.42
C PRO A 648 4.52 13.37 21.08
N SER A 649 3.54 12.87 21.82
CA SER A 649 3.61 11.54 22.40
C SER A 649 2.41 10.68 22.04
N ILE A 650 2.68 9.43 21.65
CA ILE A 650 1.67 8.39 21.48
C ILE A 650 1.47 7.74 22.84
N ILE A 651 0.35 8.06 23.48
CA ILE A 651 -0.04 7.58 24.81
C ILE A 651 -0.92 6.33 24.73
N ASP A 652 -1.07 5.61 25.83
CA ASP A 652 -2.11 4.58 25.98
C ASP A 652 -3.40 5.25 26.50
N PRO A 653 -4.46 5.39 25.66
CA PRO A 653 -5.69 6.01 26.09
C PRO A 653 -6.48 5.13 27.07
N TYR A 654 -6.28 3.80 27.11
CA TYR A 654 -6.95 2.93 28.07
C TYR A 654 -6.53 3.25 29.51
N VAL A 655 -5.26 3.58 29.72
CA VAL A 655 -4.76 4.04 31.03
C VAL A 655 -5.41 5.37 31.42
N SER A 656 -5.60 6.27 30.45
CA SER A 656 -6.16 7.60 30.69
C SER A 656 -7.63 7.56 31.09
N PHE A 657 -8.41 6.65 30.50
CA PHE A 657 -9.83 6.49 30.81
C PHE A 657 -10.13 5.37 31.82
N GLY A 658 -9.15 4.54 32.16
CA GLY A 658 -9.38 3.33 32.94
C GLY A 658 -10.29 2.33 32.20
N THR A 659 -10.20 2.27 30.86
CA THR A 659 -11.05 1.41 30.02
C THR A 659 -10.77 -0.07 30.34
N PRO A 660 -11.72 -0.79 30.99
CA PRO A 660 -11.48 -2.17 31.40
C PRO A 660 -11.37 -3.09 30.17
N PRO A 661 -10.62 -4.21 30.25
CA PRO A 661 -10.66 -5.27 29.24
C PRO A 661 -12.08 -5.78 28.98
N LEU A 662 -12.31 -6.38 27.80
CA LEU A 662 -13.59 -6.99 27.41
C LEU A 662 -13.97 -8.23 28.21
#